data_AF-S2VRL0-F1
#
_entry.id   AF-S2VRL0-F1
#
_cell.length_a   1.000
_cell.length_b   1.000
_cell.length_c   1.000
_cell.angle_alpha   90.00
_cell.angle_beta   90.00
_cell.angle_gamma   90.00
#
_symmetry.space_group_name_H-M   'P 1'
#
loop_
_entity.id
_entity.type
_entity.pdbx_description
1 polymer ?
#
loop_
_entity_poly.entity_id
_entity_poly.type
_entity_poly.pdbx_seq_one_letter_code
_entity_poly.pdbx_strand_id
1 'polypeptide(L)'
;MVRKLSGALSALIIGLLAVIAPLPAALGEPGSAAPSTWDELVTTASQSGDISATLSTKLTLSADAPVLRVTAGTQLTLTGSGEVTGADLPAVQVEKGGSLTLAGPSFTRTQFVVEGTLTVSAGSIHDTALTGPVIFVKGGELNISGTADFSRNSSAPQGGTLGPSGVTARKYAPITAYGGTITVSGGTITENSGLQLGGAIGVWGSAEQPAKLVISGGTLSKNTVSHPKFRGYGGAVYTEGATVELSGGTLSENATEVGGAMALMQSPFTMSGGEVRGNSNGEFAGFGGGILIDGGTATFTGGTISGNTANGFGGGLNIQNSTVSISGLTVTENTALKSGGGISFGGTTHAVINAAIMRGNTATGFWGGGAIYNDTKAQLTMYNTVIRNNQIKDMLLVGAGNRPPSAQGGGLWNCPTGTTTMNITRGVAIFDNSAPDAGKEKQYRGAGDDFFSVAKHEYNNPIPTEGQPVTVTERMLGGSPRAWFQDGSAYGIHTNWPTEKQLPRYREGGENTPIPFGQPITDNKAFKSVPGTEAKTLAGVLASVIIENNNATNVGISGGGITNNGKLIFGEDDIWTLRVTKAWEGDDSATRPESITLDVLVGGHKLQEITLTAAQQWTADIPNFPNPTTLIDAATGKQLPIEFREHGAENSPYTLRTTATTADDGAKLYTVALTNTMSTEVSVAKKWNDDAAPAGLRPDKVTVELLDAGQPVGQSLELSAASGWAGTFTDLPVYREGRKAVYSVREVQVPGYTTVISGDAASGYVITNTHTPPPPTTEPPTPPSTPPTTEPPTPPTTPPTPSVPPTTEPPAPPTTPPAPPTTPPVPPTTPPSVPPTVPPSTPPVTPPASTPPANPPRIVRTGSDARSGVALTATALVAGLGILAWRRIRTTR
;
A
#
# COMPACT_ATOMS: atom_id res chain seq x y z
N MET A 1 37.21 -17.10 -3.35
CA MET A 1 37.39 -15.91 -4.22
C MET A 1 36.05 -15.66 -4.90
N VAL A 2 35.51 -14.45 -5.09
CA VAL A 2 36.03 -13.08 -4.89
C VAL A 2 35.20 -12.33 -3.81
N ARG A 3 35.62 -11.11 -3.42
CA ARG A 3 35.07 -10.24 -2.36
C ARG A 3 33.54 -10.02 -2.51
N LYS A 4 32.69 -9.99 -1.46
CA LYS A 4 32.68 -9.23 -0.18
C LYS A 4 32.71 -7.70 -0.32
N LEU A 5 31.54 -7.07 -0.18
CA LEU A 5 31.36 -5.82 0.59
C LEU A 5 29.89 -5.67 0.99
N SER A 6 29.65 -5.00 2.12
CA SER A 6 28.36 -4.88 2.79
C SER A 6 28.42 -3.73 3.79
N GLY A 7 27.37 -2.91 3.89
CA GLY A 7 27.32 -1.84 4.89
C GLY A 7 26.47 -0.64 4.46
N ALA A 8 25.43 -0.38 5.25
CA ALA A 8 24.48 0.73 5.21
C ALA A 8 24.94 2.09 4.63
N LEU A 9 23.99 2.77 3.99
CA LEU A 9 23.77 4.19 4.24
C LEU A 9 22.27 4.52 4.22
N SER A 10 21.78 5.25 5.23
CA SER A 10 20.43 5.79 5.29
C SER A 10 20.48 7.18 5.91
N ALA A 11 20.57 8.21 5.06
CA ALA A 11 20.45 9.61 5.44
C ALA A 11 20.10 10.48 4.22
N LEU A 12 19.31 11.52 4.46
CA LEU A 12 19.06 12.74 3.68
C LEU A 12 19.52 12.80 2.21
N ILE A 13 18.55 12.99 1.30
CA ILE A 13 18.70 13.90 0.17
C ILE A 13 17.60 14.98 0.27
N ILE A 14 17.75 15.87 1.26
CA ILE A 14 17.06 17.16 1.34
C ILE A 14 18.08 18.19 1.81
N GLY A 15 18.16 19.32 1.10
CA GLY A 15 18.58 20.60 1.70
C GLY A 15 20.07 20.83 1.95
N LEU A 16 20.91 20.87 0.90
CA LEU A 16 22.04 21.82 0.90
C LEU A 16 22.47 22.28 -0.51
N LEU A 17 21.82 23.32 -1.02
CA LEU A 17 22.46 24.28 -1.94
C LEU A 17 22.65 25.60 -1.20
N ALA A 18 23.58 25.58 -0.25
CA ALA A 18 23.99 26.77 0.48
C ALA A 18 24.88 27.63 -0.43
N VAL A 19 24.41 28.87 -0.68
CA VAL A 19 25.18 30.09 -0.98
C VAL A 19 26.62 29.84 -1.47
N ILE A 20 26.79 29.65 -2.78
CA ILE A 20 28.06 29.98 -3.42
C ILE A 20 28.08 31.51 -3.57
N ALA A 21 28.71 32.19 -2.61
CA ALA A 21 29.03 33.61 -2.75
C ALA A 21 30.23 33.75 -3.70
N PRO A 22 30.10 34.42 -4.86
CA PRO A 22 31.24 34.70 -5.71
C PRO A 22 32.08 35.81 -5.09
N LEU A 23 33.34 35.52 -4.74
CA LEU A 23 34.35 36.57 -4.55
C LEU A 23 34.71 37.17 -5.92
N PRO A 24 34.85 38.50 -6.04
CA PRO A 24 34.72 39.18 -7.33
C PRO A 24 35.95 39.03 -8.23
N ALA A 25 35.78 38.39 -9.38
CA ALA A 25 36.69 38.46 -10.51
C ALA A 25 36.25 39.60 -11.45
N ALA A 26 36.92 40.75 -11.36
CA ALA A 26 36.56 42.06 -11.91
C ALA A 26 35.90 42.11 -13.31
N LEU A 27 34.57 41.93 -13.33
CA LEU A 27 33.62 42.48 -14.30
C LEU A 27 32.50 43.15 -13.48
N GLY A 28 31.96 44.26 -13.97
CA GLY A 28 31.21 45.22 -13.14
C GLY A 28 29.98 44.63 -12.44
N GLU A 29 29.77 45.01 -11.18
CA GLU A 29 28.58 44.62 -10.42
C GLU A 29 27.29 45.17 -11.08
N PRO A 30 26.21 44.39 -11.16
CA PRO A 30 24.88 44.92 -11.49
C PRO A 30 24.41 45.77 -10.30
N GLY A 31 24.62 47.09 -10.39
CA GLY A 31 24.30 48.02 -9.31
C GLY A 31 22.83 47.93 -8.92
N SER A 32 22.56 47.61 -7.64
CA SER A 32 21.18 47.48 -7.18
C SER A 32 20.47 48.83 -7.21
N ALA A 33 19.40 48.92 -7.99
CA ALA A 33 18.58 50.11 -8.04
C ALA A 33 17.76 50.24 -6.74
N ALA A 34 17.63 51.45 -6.20
CA ALA A 34 16.73 51.76 -5.10
C ALA A 34 15.64 52.74 -5.58
N PRO A 35 14.72 52.29 -6.47
CA PRO A 35 13.73 53.18 -7.07
C PRO A 35 12.80 53.75 -6.01
N SER A 36 12.71 55.08 -5.98
CA SER A 36 11.91 55.87 -5.06
C SER A 36 10.53 56.23 -5.61
N THR A 37 10.36 56.12 -6.94
CA THR A 37 9.11 56.33 -7.67
C THR A 37 8.75 55.12 -8.53
N TRP A 38 7.49 55.06 -8.98
CA TRP A 38 7.04 54.01 -9.89
C TRP A 38 7.70 54.12 -11.27
N ASP A 39 7.91 55.33 -11.80
CA ASP A 39 8.51 55.54 -13.12
C ASP A 39 9.99 55.15 -13.15
N GLU A 40 10.72 55.32 -12.03
CA GLU A 40 12.07 54.76 -11.85
C GLU A 40 12.07 53.22 -11.90
N LEU A 41 11.08 52.58 -11.29
CA LEU A 41 10.94 51.12 -11.30
C LEU A 41 10.55 50.59 -12.69
N VAL A 42 9.65 51.27 -13.42
CA VAL A 42 9.30 50.94 -14.81
C VAL A 42 10.51 51.12 -15.74
N THR A 43 11.27 52.20 -15.56
CA THR A 43 12.53 52.44 -16.30
C THR A 43 13.56 51.34 -16.00
N THR A 44 13.68 50.92 -14.74
CA THR A 44 14.54 49.81 -14.32
C THR A 44 14.12 48.49 -14.98
N ALA A 45 12.82 48.17 -14.97
CA ALA A 45 12.27 46.95 -15.57
C ALA A 45 12.44 46.85 -17.10
N SER A 46 12.55 47.99 -17.78
CA SER A 46 12.73 48.07 -19.24
C SER A 46 14.13 47.71 -19.75
N GLN A 47 15.11 47.57 -18.85
CA GLN A 47 16.49 47.21 -19.18
C GLN A 47 16.61 45.70 -19.45
N SER A 48 17.64 45.28 -20.19
CA SER A 48 17.91 43.88 -20.54
C SER A 48 18.93 43.23 -19.62
N GLY A 49 18.75 41.94 -19.30
CA GLY A 49 19.66 41.15 -18.47
C GLY A 49 19.20 41.00 -17.01
N ASP A 50 20.15 40.69 -16.13
CA ASP A 50 19.88 40.36 -14.73
C ASP A 50 19.94 41.61 -13.84
N ILE A 51 18.83 41.95 -13.20
CA ILE A 51 18.60 43.24 -12.51
C ILE A 51 18.04 42.97 -11.12
N SER A 52 18.53 43.70 -10.11
CA SER A 52 18.01 43.67 -8.74
C SER A 52 17.63 45.07 -8.26
N ALA A 53 16.38 45.25 -7.85
CA ALA A 53 15.88 46.52 -7.31
C ALA A 53 15.32 46.35 -5.89
N THR A 54 15.72 47.22 -4.98
CA THR A 54 15.33 47.16 -3.55
C THR A 54 14.23 48.18 -3.27
N LEU A 55 13.00 47.71 -3.05
CA LEU A 55 11.86 48.53 -2.65
C LEU A 55 11.83 48.68 -1.13
N SER A 56 12.02 49.91 -0.64
CA SER A 56 12.08 50.22 0.80
C SER A 56 11.00 51.20 1.28
N THR A 57 10.18 51.73 0.37
CA THR A 57 9.17 52.77 0.62
C THR A 57 7.78 52.31 0.14
N LYS A 58 6.74 53.09 0.45
CA LYS A 58 5.41 52.92 -0.16
C LYS A 58 5.32 53.70 -1.46
N LEU A 59 4.96 53.00 -2.54
CA LEU A 59 4.58 53.57 -3.84
C LEU A 59 3.06 53.56 -3.97
N THR A 60 2.49 54.52 -4.68
CA THR A 60 1.04 54.57 -4.95
C THR A 60 0.80 55.09 -6.36
N LEU A 61 0.02 54.34 -7.15
CA LEU A 61 -0.16 54.57 -8.58
C LEU A 61 -1.46 55.34 -8.84
N SER A 62 -1.43 56.21 -9.85
CA SER A 62 -2.64 56.74 -10.50
C SER A 62 -3.21 55.71 -11.50
N ALA A 63 -4.45 55.92 -11.96
CA ALA A 63 -5.05 55.08 -13.00
C ALA A 63 -4.30 55.17 -14.34
N ASP A 64 -3.62 56.29 -14.60
CA ASP A 64 -2.82 56.56 -15.80
C ASP A 64 -1.34 56.16 -15.66
N ALA A 65 -0.96 55.48 -14.57
CA ALA A 65 0.43 55.08 -14.33
C ALA A 65 0.92 54.05 -15.38
N PRO A 66 2.17 54.16 -15.86
CA PRO A 66 2.69 53.25 -16.89
C PRO A 66 2.81 51.81 -16.39
N VAL A 67 2.47 50.83 -17.23
CA VAL A 67 2.59 49.41 -16.92
C VAL A 67 4.07 49.01 -16.83
N LEU A 68 4.48 48.40 -15.72
CA LEU A 68 5.78 47.78 -15.55
C LEU A 68 5.85 46.54 -16.44
N ARG A 69 6.67 46.63 -17.51
CA ARG A 69 6.92 45.54 -18.46
C ARG A 69 8.27 44.91 -18.18
N VAL A 70 8.28 43.62 -17.89
CA VAL A 70 9.49 42.79 -17.88
C VAL A 70 9.55 42.06 -19.22
N THR A 71 10.48 42.45 -20.07
CA THR A 71 10.53 42.06 -21.49
C THR A 71 11.39 40.80 -21.71
N ALA A 72 11.38 40.27 -22.94
CA ALA A 72 12.12 39.05 -23.29
C ALA A 72 13.64 39.22 -23.10
N GLY A 73 14.25 38.37 -22.25
CA GLY A 73 15.67 38.44 -21.90
C GLY A 73 16.00 39.31 -20.67
N THR A 74 14.99 39.75 -19.92
CA THR A 74 15.16 40.46 -18.64
C THR A 74 14.82 39.56 -17.46
N GLN A 75 15.66 39.53 -16.44
CA GLN A 75 15.41 38.91 -15.14
C GLN A 75 15.42 39.97 -14.04
N LEU A 76 14.24 40.42 -13.61
CA LEU A 76 14.08 41.44 -12.58
C LEU A 76 13.78 40.80 -11.22
N THR A 77 14.61 41.06 -10.22
CA THR A 77 14.38 40.66 -8.82
C THR A 77 14.04 41.89 -7.98
N LEU A 78 12.88 41.87 -7.33
CA LEU A 78 12.42 42.91 -6.41
C LEU A 78 12.56 42.44 -4.96
N THR A 79 13.39 43.15 -4.19
CA THR A 79 13.69 42.85 -2.79
C THR A 79 13.22 43.99 -1.87
N GLY A 80 13.43 43.83 -0.56
CA GLY A 80 13.04 44.83 0.45
C GLY A 80 11.58 44.73 0.88
N SER A 81 11.17 45.53 1.86
CA SER A 81 9.84 45.46 2.50
C SER A 81 8.90 46.61 2.09
N GLY A 82 9.14 47.22 0.93
CA GLY A 82 8.29 48.28 0.38
C GLY A 82 6.90 47.79 -0.01
N GLU A 83 5.96 48.72 -0.15
CA GLU A 83 4.57 48.44 -0.49
C GLU A 83 4.17 49.16 -1.79
N VAL A 84 3.48 48.49 -2.71
CA VAL A 84 2.94 49.09 -3.94
C VAL A 84 1.42 49.05 -3.87
N THR A 85 0.79 50.22 -3.84
CA THR A 85 -0.67 50.36 -3.91
C THR A 85 -1.10 50.81 -5.31
N GLY A 86 -1.80 49.93 -6.03
CA GLY A 86 -2.28 50.18 -7.39
C GLY A 86 -3.63 50.89 -7.48
N ALA A 87 -4.11 50.98 -8.72
CA ALA A 87 -5.32 51.72 -9.11
C ALA A 87 -6.50 50.82 -9.54
N ASP A 88 -6.56 49.58 -9.04
CA ASP A 88 -7.50 48.51 -9.45
C ASP A 88 -7.37 48.06 -10.92
N LEU A 89 -6.16 48.16 -11.48
CA LEU A 89 -5.86 47.90 -12.90
C LEU A 89 -4.60 47.02 -13.07
N PRO A 90 -4.40 46.42 -14.27
CA PRO A 90 -3.15 45.76 -14.64
C PRO A 90 -1.98 46.74 -14.66
N ALA A 91 -1.10 46.64 -13.66
CA ALA A 91 0.09 47.49 -13.53
C ALA A 91 1.40 46.74 -13.80
N VAL A 92 1.40 45.40 -13.79
CA VAL A 92 2.58 44.56 -14.05
C VAL A 92 2.28 43.57 -15.18
N GLN A 93 3.14 43.54 -16.20
CA GLN A 93 3.13 42.52 -17.25
C GLN A 93 4.52 41.88 -17.39
N VAL A 94 4.61 40.57 -17.15
CA VAL A 94 5.78 39.77 -17.49
C VAL A 94 5.55 39.19 -18.88
N GLU A 95 6.26 39.72 -19.87
CA GLU A 95 6.12 39.33 -21.27
C GLU A 95 6.84 37.99 -21.54
N LYS A 96 6.51 37.34 -22.66
CA LYS A 96 7.04 36.01 -22.98
C LYS A 96 8.57 36.01 -23.09
N GLY A 97 9.22 35.28 -22.17
CA GLY A 97 10.69 35.20 -22.07
C GLY A 97 11.32 36.23 -21.13
N GLY A 98 10.52 37.04 -20.43
CA GLY A 98 10.95 37.81 -19.26
C GLY A 98 10.70 37.03 -17.96
N SER A 99 11.40 37.40 -16.90
CA SER A 99 11.30 36.78 -15.57
C SER A 99 11.23 37.84 -14.47
N LEU A 100 10.24 37.77 -13.59
CA LEU A 100 10.06 38.64 -12.43
C LEU A 100 10.07 37.80 -11.15
N THR A 101 10.92 38.16 -10.19
CA THR A 101 10.95 37.55 -8.85
C THR A 101 10.60 38.58 -7.79
N LEU A 102 9.59 38.28 -6.97
CA LEU A 102 9.19 39.07 -5.80
C LEU A 102 9.71 38.37 -4.53
N ALA A 103 10.65 39.02 -3.84
CA ALA A 103 11.41 38.48 -2.73
C ALA A 103 11.40 39.44 -1.51
N GLY A 104 10.22 39.88 -1.11
CA GLY A 104 10.01 40.79 0.02
C GLY A 104 8.88 41.82 -0.11
N PRO A 105 8.68 42.51 -1.25
CA PRO A 105 7.74 43.63 -1.31
C PRO A 105 6.28 43.18 -1.31
N SER A 106 5.41 44.07 -0.84
CA SER A 106 3.96 43.84 -0.74
C SER A 106 3.18 44.60 -1.79
N PHE A 107 2.15 43.98 -2.36
CA PHE A 107 1.30 44.56 -3.40
C PHE A 107 -0.18 44.56 -2.96
N THR A 108 -0.84 45.68 -3.21
CA THR A 108 -2.28 45.88 -3.05
C THR A 108 -2.82 46.66 -4.25
N ARG A 109 -4.11 46.52 -4.55
CA ARG A 109 -4.85 47.15 -5.66
C ARG A 109 -4.21 46.96 -7.04
N THR A 110 -3.51 45.84 -7.24
CA THR A 110 -2.57 45.63 -8.35
C THR A 110 -2.81 44.31 -9.08
N GLN A 111 -3.09 44.35 -10.39
CA GLN A 111 -3.21 43.15 -11.22
C GLN A 111 -1.90 42.86 -11.99
N PHE A 112 -1.59 41.57 -12.10
CA PHE A 112 -0.43 41.00 -12.79
C PHE A 112 -0.87 40.19 -14.02
N VAL A 113 -0.17 40.35 -15.15
CA VAL A 113 -0.33 39.52 -16.36
C VAL A 113 0.98 38.77 -16.64
N VAL A 114 0.90 37.44 -16.79
CA VAL A 114 2.09 36.57 -16.85
C VAL A 114 2.09 35.72 -18.12
N GLU A 115 2.91 36.14 -19.08
CA GLU A 115 3.22 35.43 -20.33
C GLU A 115 4.68 34.90 -20.34
N GLY A 116 5.54 35.44 -19.49
CA GLY A 116 6.84 34.89 -19.08
C GLY A 116 6.75 34.17 -17.72
N THR A 117 7.75 34.36 -16.85
CA THR A 117 7.82 33.71 -15.53
C THR A 117 7.64 34.71 -14.38
N LEU A 118 6.67 34.49 -13.49
CA LEU A 118 6.52 35.21 -12.22
C LEU A 118 6.84 34.27 -11.05
N THR A 119 7.81 34.63 -10.23
CA THR A 119 8.13 33.94 -8.97
C THR A 119 7.79 34.83 -7.79
N VAL A 120 7.10 34.30 -6.79
CA VAL A 120 6.85 34.95 -5.50
C VAL A 120 7.47 34.05 -4.43
N SER A 121 8.50 34.54 -3.74
CA SER A 121 9.26 33.78 -2.73
C SER A 121 9.20 34.40 -1.33
N ALA A 122 8.94 35.71 -1.24
CA ALA A 122 8.63 36.42 -0.01
C ALA A 122 7.88 37.74 -0.35
N GLY A 123 7.28 38.37 0.66
CA GLY A 123 6.38 39.50 0.48
C GLY A 123 4.93 39.04 0.35
N SER A 124 4.02 39.95 -0.02
CA SER A 124 2.59 39.65 -0.02
C SER A 124 1.81 40.26 -1.18
N ILE A 125 0.66 39.66 -1.53
CA ILE A 125 -0.26 40.15 -2.55
C ILE A 125 -1.68 40.01 -1.99
N HIS A 126 -2.33 41.13 -1.66
CA HIS A 126 -3.58 41.19 -0.89
C HIS A 126 -4.60 42.15 -1.51
N ASP A 127 -5.70 41.62 -2.06
CA ASP A 127 -6.63 42.44 -2.84
C ASP A 127 -8.13 42.09 -2.73
N THR A 128 -8.89 42.88 -1.97
CA THR A 128 -10.35 42.71 -1.81
C THR A 128 -11.20 43.59 -2.74
N ALA A 129 -10.59 44.59 -3.39
CA ALA A 129 -11.29 45.60 -4.19
C ALA A 129 -11.36 45.28 -5.70
N LEU A 130 -10.48 44.39 -6.17
CA LEU A 130 -10.33 44.10 -7.60
C LEU A 130 -11.58 43.42 -8.20
N THR A 131 -11.86 43.77 -9.46
CA THR A 131 -12.74 42.98 -10.33
C THR A 131 -11.87 42.23 -11.32
N GLY A 132 -12.01 40.90 -11.38
CA GLY A 132 -11.13 40.04 -12.19
C GLY A 132 -10.09 39.28 -11.33
N PRO A 133 -9.15 38.55 -11.97
CA PRO A 133 -8.04 37.92 -11.28
C PRO A 133 -7.01 38.96 -10.80
N VAL A 134 -6.32 38.66 -9.70
CA VAL A 134 -5.16 39.41 -9.20
C VAL A 134 -3.91 39.01 -9.98
N ILE A 135 -3.75 37.71 -10.26
CA ILE A 135 -2.72 37.19 -11.15
C ILE A 135 -3.38 36.43 -12.31
N PHE A 136 -3.15 36.90 -13.54
CA PHE A 136 -3.61 36.25 -14.76
C PHE A 136 -2.43 35.61 -15.51
N VAL A 137 -2.32 34.28 -15.44
CA VAL A 137 -1.33 33.49 -16.19
C VAL A 137 -1.89 33.13 -17.56
N LYS A 138 -1.14 33.45 -18.61
CA LYS A 138 -1.56 33.35 -20.01
C LYS A 138 -0.50 32.58 -20.80
N GLY A 139 -0.40 31.28 -20.54
CA GLY A 139 0.65 30.41 -21.10
C GLY A 139 2.06 30.58 -20.50
N GLY A 140 2.23 31.49 -19.53
CA GLY A 140 3.47 31.66 -18.76
C GLY A 140 3.59 30.71 -17.56
N GLU A 141 4.48 31.06 -16.63
CA GLU A 141 4.72 30.29 -15.40
C GLU A 141 4.55 31.15 -14.13
N LEU A 142 3.90 30.60 -13.11
CA LEU A 142 3.75 31.19 -11.79
C LEU A 142 4.32 30.24 -10.72
N ASN A 143 5.33 30.69 -9.97
CA ASN A 143 5.97 29.91 -8.91
C ASN A 143 5.77 30.58 -7.55
N ILE A 144 4.99 29.97 -6.66
CA ILE A 144 4.76 30.43 -5.28
C ILE A 144 5.58 29.56 -4.32
N SER A 145 6.42 30.19 -3.51
CA SER A 145 7.49 29.53 -2.75
C SER A 145 7.84 30.26 -1.47
N GLY A 146 8.74 29.69 -0.66
CA GLY A 146 9.33 30.35 0.51
C GLY A 146 8.27 30.81 1.52
N THR A 147 8.25 32.12 1.79
CA THR A 147 7.32 32.79 2.72
C THR A 147 6.44 33.83 2.01
N ALA A 148 6.10 33.58 0.74
CA ALA A 148 5.13 34.40 0.01
C ALA A 148 3.73 34.29 0.63
N ASP A 149 3.04 35.41 0.85
CA ASP A 149 1.66 35.44 1.36
C ASP A 149 0.66 35.98 0.33
N PHE A 150 -0.14 35.09 -0.24
CA PHE A 150 -1.26 35.39 -1.13
C PHE A 150 -2.57 35.24 -0.33
N SER A 151 -2.86 36.20 0.56
CA SER A 151 -4.05 36.16 1.43
C SER A 151 -5.14 37.17 1.09
N ARG A 152 -6.39 36.79 1.39
CA ARG A 152 -7.57 37.68 1.40
C ARG A 152 -7.86 38.36 0.06
N ASN A 153 -7.48 37.72 -1.05
CA ASN A 153 -7.78 38.20 -2.40
C ASN A 153 -9.21 37.82 -2.83
N SER A 154 -9.90 38.71 -3.54
CA SER A 154 -11.26 38.51 -4.04
C SER A 154 -11.33 38.77 -5.54
N SER A 155 -12.06 37.94 -6.27
CA SER A 155 -12.35 38.12 -7.71
C SER A 155 -13.79 38.58 -8.00
N ALA A 156 -14.56 38.94 -6.96
CA ALA A 156 -15.97 39.26 -7.07
C ALA A 156 -16.22 40.59 -7.82
N PRO A 157 -17.14 40.64 -8.81
CA PRO A 157 -17.29 41.81 -9.67
C PRO A 157 -18.08 42.93 -8.99
N GLN A 158 -17.40 44.02 -8.65
CA GLN A 158 -18.02 45.23 -8.08
C GLN A 158 -18.61 46.17 -9.16
N GLY A 159 -19.21 45.59 -10.21
CA GLY A 159 -19.95 46.32 -11.26
C GLY A 159 -19.12 46.83 -12.44
N GLY A 160 -17.84 46.46 -12.57
CA GLY A 160 -16.95 46.87 -13.67
C GLY A 160 -16.71 45.80 -14.76
N THR A 161 -16.26 46.23 -15.93
CA THR A 161 -15.88 45.40 -17.10
C THR A 161 -14.38 45.06 -17.16
N LEU A 162 -13.65 45.18 -16.04
CA LEU A 162 -12.18 44.99 -15.93
C LEU A 162 -11.75 43.51 -15.95
N GLY A 163 -12.20 42.77 -16.95
CA GLY A 163 -11.86 41.36 -17.15
C GLY A 163 -10.81 41.16 -18.25
N PRO A 164 -9.86 40.20 -18.11
CA PRO A 164 -9.01 39.82 -19.23
C PRO A 164 -9.83 39.30 -20.41
N SER A 165 -9.52 39.78 -21.61
CA SER A 165 -10.33 39.53 -22.81
C SER A 165 -10.40 38.05 -23.17
N GLY A 166 -11.62 37.57 -23.48
CA GLY A 166 -11.90 36.15 -23.74
C GLY A 166 -12.21 35.31 -22.50
N VAL A 167 -11.91 35.79 -21.28
CA VAL A 167 -12.22 35.07 -20.04
C VAL A 167 -13.60 35.48 -19.51
N THR A 168 -14.54 34.54 -19.45
CA THR A 168 -15.89 34.79 -18.89
C THR A 168 -15.83 34.93 -17.38
N ALA A 169 -16.47 35.96 -16.78
CA ALA A 169 -16.32 36.31 -15.36
C ALA A 169 -16.51 35.16 -14.34
N ARG A 170 -17.38 34.20 -14.61
CA ARG A 170 -17.53 32.95 -13.82
C ARG A 170 -16.24 32.13 -13.64
N LYS A 171 -15.22 32.35 -14.49
CA LYS A 171 -13.89 31.71 -14.45
C LYS A 171 -12.84 32.57 -13.73
N TYR A 172 -13.21 33.68 -13.09
CA TYR A 172 -12.25 34.44 -12.28
C TYR A 172 -12.07 33.79 -10.90
N ALA A 173 -10.93 33.12 -10.74
CA ALA A 173 -10.29 32.92 -9.44
C ALA A 173 -9.25 34.05 -9.20
N PRO A 174 -8.89 34.39 -7.95
CA PRO A 174 -7.84 35.35 -7.65
C PRO A 174 -6.50 35.08 -8.39
N ILE A 175 -6.13 33.81 -8.57
CA ILE A 175 -5.12 33.35 -9.53
C ILE A 175 -5.85 32.59 -10.64
N THR A 176 -5.85 33.13 -11.87
CA THR A 176 -6.50 32.52 -13.04
C THR A 176 -5.46 32.18 -14.09
N ALA A 177 -5.37 30.91 -14.52
CA ALA A 177 -4.43 30.45 -15.54
C ALA A 177 -5.15 29.88 -16.77
N TYR A 178 -4.72 30.30 -17.95
CA TYR A 178 -5.14 29.81 -19.26
C TYR A 178 -3.89 29.34 -20.02
N GLY A 179 -3.67 28.02 -20.06
CA GLY A 179 -2.39 27.43 -20.43
C GLY A 179 -1.26 27.75 -19.42
N GLY A 180 -0.12 27.08 -19.57
CA GLY A 180 1.08 27.35 -18.77
C GLY A 180 1.11 26.60 -17.43
N THR A 181 2.01 27.00 -16.53
CA THR A 181 2.31 26.25 -15.30
C THR A 181 2.08 27.09 -14.05
N ILE A 182 1.40 26.53 -13.04
CA ILE A 182 1.45 27.02 -11.66
C ILE A 182 2.20 26.00 -10.80
N THR A 183 3.19 26.45 -10.04
CA THR A 183 3.91 25.67 -9.02
C THR A 183 3.70 26.29 -7.64
N VAL A 184 3.27 25.50 -6.66
CA VAL A 184 3.24 25.88 -5.25
C VAL A 184 4.16 24.94 -4.46
N SER A 185 5.31 25.46 -4.02
CA SER A 185 6.32 24.74 -3.24
C SER A 185 6.49 25.29 -1.82
N GLY A 186 5.84 26.41 -1.50
CA GLY A 186 5.90 27.09 -0.21
C GLY A 186 4.85 28.20 -0.12
N GLY A 187 4.99 29.08 0.88
CA GLY A 187 4.07 30.19 1.10
C GLY A 187 2.69 29.83 1.65
N THR A 188 1.89 30.87 1.85
CA THR A 188 0.49 30.81 2.29
C THR A 188 -0.44 31.35 1.20
N ILE A 189 -1.51 30.62 0.92
CA ILE A 189 -2.56 30.98 -0.02
C ILE A 189 -3.87 30.85 0.77
N THR A 190 -4.29 31.92 1.46
CA THR A 190 -5.30 31.79 2.52
C THR A 190 -6.40 32.86 2.54
N GLU A 191 -7.60 32.49 2.98
CA GLU A 191 -8.75 33.40 3.13
C GLU A 191 -9.17 34.09 1.81
N ASN A 192 -8.80 33.53 0.66
CA ASN A 192 -9.16 34.07 -0.66
C ASN A 192 -10.61 33.67 -1.05
N SER A 193 -11.25 34.48 -1.90
CA SER A 193 -12.64 34.32 -2.34
C SER A 193 -12.78 34.37 -3.87
N GLY A 194 -13.12 33.24 -4.47
CA GLY A 194 -13.42 33.12 -5.90
C GLY A 194 -14.91 33.32 -6.21
N LEU A 195 -15.22 33.76 -7.44
CA LEU A 195 -16.60 34.04 -7.85
C LEU A 195 -17.45 32.78 -8.07
N GLN A 196 -16.91 31.75 -8.74
CA GLN A 196 -17.64 30.49 -8.97
C GLN A 196 -16.72 29.26 -9.16
N LEU A 197 -15.52 29.44 -9.72
CA LEU A 197 -14.62 28.34 -10.07
C LEU A 197 -13.21 28.66 -9.55
N GLY A 198 -12.81 28.01 -8.45
CA GLY A 198 -11.51 28.21 -7.78
C GLY A 198 -11.54 29.37 -6.79
N GLY A 199 -11.48 29.08 -5.48
CA GLY A 199 -11.50 30.12 -4.44
C GLY A 199 -10.20 30.89 -4.30
N ALA A 200 -9.07 30.25 -4.64
CA ALA A 200 -7.78 30.90 -4.82
C ALA A 200 -7.23 30.71 -6.23
N ILE A 201 -7.28 29.48 -6.76
CA ILE A 201 -6.65 29.09 -8.03
C ILE A 201 -7.67 28.47 -8.99
N GLY A 202 -7.72 28.96 -10.23
CA GLY A 202 -8.46 28.38 -11.34
C GLY A 202 -7.54 28.13 -12.54
N VAL A 203 -7.52 26.91 -13.08
CA VAL A 203 -6.61 26.51 -14.17
C VAL A 203 -7.37 25.88 -15.35
N TRP A 204 -7.13 26.41 -16.55
CA TRP A 204 -7.77 25.98 -17.79
C TRP A 204 -6.73 25.52 -18.82
N GLY A 205 -6.86 24.27 -19.26
CA GLY A 205 -6.02 23.67 -20.30
C GLY A 205 -6.84 23.11 -21.48
N SER A 206 -6.18 22.99 -22.63
CA SER A 206 -6.68 22.27 -23.82
C SER A 206 -5.52 21.57 -24.55
N ALA A 207 -5.82 20.84 -25.63
CA ALA A 207 -4.79 20.23 -26.46
C ALA A 207 -3.90 21.26 -27.18
N GLU A 208 -4.44 22.45 -27.46
CA GLU A 208 -3.78 23.58 -28.10
C GLU A 208 -3.06 24.49 -27.10
N GLN A 209 -3.53 24.54 -25.84
CA GLN A 209 -2.98 25.32 -24.75
C GLN A 209 -2.90 24.45 -23.47
N PRO A 210 -1.91 23.54 -23.37
CA PRO A 210 -1.77 22.68 -22.20
C PRO A 210 -1.50 23.52 -20.95
N ALA A 211 -2.07 23.08 -19.82
CA ALA A 211 -1.91 23.71 -18.51
C ALA A 211 -1.51 22.69 -17.46
N LYS A 212 -0.71 23.12 -16.48
CA LYS A 212 -0.24 22.28 -15.36
C LYS A 212 -0.37 23.00 -14.02
N LEU A 213 -0.79 22.28 -12.99
CA LEU A 213 -0.70 22.68 -11.59
C LEU A 213 0.15 21.66 -10.81
N VAL A 214 1.16 22.14 -10.09
CA VAL A 214 2.00 21.35 -9.20
C VAL A 214 1.89 21.92 -7.79
N ILE A 215 1.54 21.08 -6.82
CA ILE A 215 1.56 21.43 -5.39
C ILE A 215 2.49 20.44 -4.69
N SER A 216 3.68 20.90 -4.34
CA SER A 216 4.72 20.14 -3.62
C SER A 216 4.97 20.67 -2.21
N GLY A 217 4.38 21.81 -1.85
CA GLY A 217 4.50 22.45 -0.54
C GLY A 217 3.50 23.59 -0.35
N GLY A 218 3.72 24.41 0.67
CA GLY A 218 2.84 25.53 1.01
C GLY A 218 1.52 25.13 1.69
N THR A 219 0.74 26.14 2.07
CA THR A 219 -0.58 25.97 2.70
C THR A 219 -1.66 26.71 1.92
N LEU A 220 -2.66 25.98 1.42
CA LEU A 220 -3.87 26.53 0.79
C LEU A 220 -5.04 26.37 1.76
N SER A 221 -5.38 27.39 2.54
CA SER A 221 -6.37 27.24 3.62
C SER A 221 -7.44 28.31 3.73
N LYS A 222 -8.63 27.95 4.21
CA LYS A 222 -9.79 28.85 4.39
C LYS A 222 -10.23 29.60 3.12
N ASN A 223 -9.81 29.15 1.95
CA ASN A 223 -10.25 29.73 0.68
C ASN A 223 -11.70 29.29 0.41
N THR A 224 -12.47 30.14 -0.24
CA THR A 224 -13.90 29.91 -0.44
C THR A 224 -14.36 30.29 -1.83
N VAL A 225 -15.49 29.70 -2.25
CA VAL A 225 -16.27 30.18 -3.38
C VAL A 225 -17.73 30.28 -2.94
N SER A 226 -18.30 31.47 -3.07
CA SER A 226 -19.68 31.79 -2.68
C SER A 226 -20.38 32.57 -3.79
N HIS A 227 -21.46 31.99 -4.35
CA HIS A 227 -22.25 32.63 -5.40
C HIS A 227 -23.76 32.50 -5.15
N PRO A 228 -24.54 33.59 -5.06
CA PRO A 228 -25.92 33.57 -4.58
C PRO A 228 -26.94 32.94 -5.55
N LYS A 229 -26.51 32.38 -6.68
CA LYS A 229 -27.39 31.80 -7.73
C LYS A 229 -26.86 30.52 -8.38
N PHE A 230 -25.60 30.15 -8.17
CA PHE A 230 -24.94 29.06 -8.89
C PHE A 230 -24.01 28.31 -7.95
N ARG A 231 -23.77 27.03 -8.26
CA ARG A 231 -22.86 26.19 -7.47
C ARG A 231 -21.43 26.66 -7.64
N GLY A 232 -20.71 26.78 -6.51
CA GLY A 232 -19.27 26.97 -6.47
C GLY A 232 -18.50 25.65 -6.58
N TYR A 233 -17.33 25.69 -7.21
CA TYR A 233 -16.47 24.52 -7.41
C TYR A 233 -15.02 24.84 -7.01
N GLY A 234 -14.38 23.95 -6.26
CA GLY A 234 -12.97 24.07 -5.88
C GLY A 234 -12.72 25.18 -4.86
N GLY A 235 -12.95 24.90 -3.57
CA GLY A 235 -12.87 25.94 -2.53
C GLY A 235 -11.49 26.58 -2.40
N ALA A 236 -10.42 25.85 -2.68
CA ALA A 236 -9.10 26.42 -3.01
C ALA A 236 -8.82 26.38 -4.52
N VAL A 237 -9.01 25.21 -5.15
CA VAL A 237 -8.51 24.92 -6.50
C VAL A 237 -9.60 24.37 -7.42
N TYR A 238 -9.77 24.98 -8.59
CA TYR A 238 -10.55 24.42 -9.69
C TYR A 238 -9.65 24.18 -10.91
N THR A 239 -9.80 23.03 -11.58
CA THR A 239 -9.14 22.77 -12.87
C THR A 239 -10.10 22.20 -13.91
N GLU A 240 -9.88 22.57 -15.17
CA GLU A 240 -10.59 22.05 -16.34
C GLU A 240 -9.58 21.77 -17.46
N GLY A 241 -9.39 20.50 -17.82
CA GLY A 241 -8.47 20.09 -18.89
C GLY A 241 -6.97 20.25 -18.59
N ALA A 242 -6.58 20.35 -17.31
CA ALA A 242 -5.19 20.57 -16.89
C ALA A 242 -4.58 19.34 -16.20
N THR A 243 -3.26 19.16 -16.28
CA THR A 243 -2.55 18.13 -15.50
C THR A 243 -2.30 18.63 -14.07
N VAL A 244 -2.60 17.81 -13.06
CA VAL A 244 -2.52 18.20 -11.65
C VAL A 244 -1.69 17.20 -10.84
N GLU A 245 -0.66 17.69 -10.16
CA GLU A 245 0.24 16.89 -9.32
C GLU A 245 0.22 17.43 -7.88
N LEU A 246 -0.11 16.57 -6.92
CA LEU A 246 -0.10 16.85 -5.48
C LEU A 246 0.87 15.90 -4.77
N SER A 247 2.06 16.40 -4.46
CA SER A 247 3.15 15.62 -3.82
C SER A 247 3.47 16.10 -2.40
N GLY A 248 2.96 17.25 -1.98
CA GLY A 248 3.17 17.82 -0.65
C GLY A 248 2.23 18.99 -0.37
N GLY A 249 2.50 19.72 0.71
CA GLY A 249 1.67 20.85 1.15
C GLY A 249 0.36 20.43 1.84
N THR A 250 -0.40 21.43 2.27
CA THR A 250 -1.64 21.25 3.06
C THR A 250 -2.78 22.07 2.46
N LEU A 251 -3.89 21.41 2.14
CA LEU A 251 -5.15 22.02 1.74
C LEU A 251 -6.17 21.85 2.86
N SER A 252 -6.47 22.90 3.64
CA SER A 252 -7.31 22.78 4.84
C SER A 252 -8.34 23.88 5.07
N GLU A 253 -9.47 23.53 5.71
CA GLU A 253 -10.53 24.48 6.08
C GLU A 253 -11.17 25.24 4.89
N ASN A 254 -10.91 24.82 3.65
CA ASN A 254 -11.49 25.44 2.46
C ASN A 254 -12.95 25.01 2.28
N ALA A 255 -13.79 25.88 1.73
CA ALA A 255 -15.24 25.64 1.65
C ALA A 255 -15.91 26.08 0.34
N THR A 256 -16.61 25.15 -0.31
CA THR A 256 -17.59 25.44 -1.38
C THR A 256 -18.48 24.23 -1.69
N GLU A 257 -19.55 24.42 -2.46
CA GLU A 257 -20.54 23.39 -2.77
C GLU A 257 -19.98 22.09 -3.35
N VAL A 258 -18.89 22.16 -4.12
CA VAL A 258 -18.37 21.02 -4.89
C VAL A 258 -16.86 21.00 -4.83
N GLY A 259 -16.27 19.96 -4.25
CA GLY A 259 -14.82 19.89 -4.04
C GLY A 259 -14.34 20.95 -3.05
N GLY A 260 -14.57 20.73 -1.76
CA GLY A 260 -14.33 21.73 -0.71
C GLY A 260 -12.89 22.26 -0.70
N ALA A 261 -11.88 21.42 -0.98
CA ALA A 261 -10.55 21.86 -1.36
C ALA A 261 -10.39 21.99 -2.88
N MET A 262 -10.65 20.91 -3.64
CA MET A 262 -10.30 20.79 -5.06
C MET A 262 -11.46 20.25 -5.90
N ALA A 263 -11.68 20.81 -7.09
CA ALA A 263 -12.59 20.26 -8.10
C ALA A 263 -11.89 20.12 -9.46
N LEU A 264 -11.68 18.88 -9.90
CA LEU A 264 -10.79 18.51 -11.00
C LEU A 264 -11.59 17.92 -12.17
N MET A 265 -11.89 18.75 -13.16
CA MET A 265 -12.77 18.41 -14.30
C MET A 265 -11.92 18.01 -15.52
N GLN A 266 -12.10 16.80 -16.05
CA GLN A 266 -11.34 16.26 -17.19
C GLN A 266 -9.81 16.44 -17.05
N SER A 267 -9.32 16.43 -15.81
CA SER A 267 -7.97 16.85 -15.43
C SER A 267 -7.18 15.64 -14.92
N PRO A 268 -6.14 15.16 -15.63
CA PRO A 268 -5.31 14.06 -15.16
C PRO A 268 -4.65 14.40 -13.81
N PHE A 269 -4.97 13.61 -12.78
CA PHE A 269 -4.56 13.87 -11.40
C PHE A 269 -3.61 12.80 -10.87
N THR A 270 -2.53 13.23 -10.21
CA THR A 270 -1.64 12.35 -9.43
C THR A 270 -1.46 12.91 -8.02
N MET A 271 -1.79 12.11 -7.01
CA MET A 271 -1.50 12.38 -5.60
C MET A 271 -0.44 11.39 -5.09
N SER A 272 0.74 11.89 -4.74
CA SER A 272 1.83 11.09 -4.17
C SER A 272 2.18 11.50 -2.73
N GLY A 273 1.56 12.56 -2.22
CA GLY A 273 1.76 13.08 -0.88
C GLY A 273 0.79 14.21 -0.56
N GLY A 274 1.13 15.01 0.45
CA GLY A 274 0.31 16.14 0.91
C GLY A 274 -0.91 15.75 1.75
N GLU A 275 -1.53 16.77 2.33
CA GLU A 275 -2.72 16.64 3.18
C GLU A 275 -3.91 17.42 2.61
N VAL A 276 -5.08 16.79 2.56
CA VAL A 276 -6.37 17.46 2.30
C VAL A 276 -7.26 17.25 3.52
N ARG A 277 -7.36 18.24 4.42
CA ARG A 277 -7.98 18.04 5.75
C ARG A 277 -8.98 19.10 6.21
N GLY A 278 -10.09 18.68 6.80
CA GLY A 278 -11.09 19.58 7.40
C GLY A 278 -11.78 20.52 6.40
N ASN A 279 -11.78 20.20 5.11
CA ASN A 279 -12.49 20.97 4.08
C ASN A 279 -13.97 20.56 4.04
N SER A 280 -14.85 21.46 3.57
CA SER A 280 -16.30 21.31 3.75
C SER A 280 -17.13 21.77 2.56
N ASN A 281 -18.32 21.17 2.37
CA ASN A 281 -19.36 21.71 1.49
C ASN A 281 -20.32 22.71 2.18
N GLY A 282 -20.02 23.17 3.40
CA GLY A 282 -20.81 24.18 4.12
C GLY A 282 -22.22 23.70 4.45
N GLU A 283 -23.25 24.50 4.20
CA GLU A 283 -24.67 24.11 4.31
C GLU A 283 -25.23 23.51 3.01
N PHE A 284 -24.48 23.58 1.91
CA PHE A 284 -24.95 23.21 0.57
C PHE A 284 -24.96 21.68 0.38
N ALA A 285 -25.87 21.15 -0.45
CA ALA A 285 -26.01 19.71 -0.72
C ALA A 285 -24.89 19.15 -1.64
N GLY A 286 -23.64 19.30 -1.21
CA GLY A 286 -22.42 19.17 -2.01
C GLY A 286 -21.91 17.77 -2.31
N PHE A 287 -20.84 17.70 -3.10
CA PHE A 287 -20.13 16.46 -3.43
C PHE A 287 -18.62 16.70 -3.29
N GLY A 288 -17.90 15.76 -2.68
CA GLY A 288 -16.46 15.92 -2.43
C GLY A 288 -16.20 16.99 -1.36
N GLY A 289 -16.18 16.59 -0.09
CA GLY A 289 -15.83 17.51 1.01
C GLY A 289 -14.35 17.89 0.93
N GLY A 290 -13.47 16.94 0.61
CA GLY A 290 -12.10 17.18 0.19
C GLY A 290 -12.01 17.49 -1.31
N ILE A 291 -12.07 16.45 -2.16
CA ILE A 291 -11.89 16.56 -3.62
C ILE A 291 -13.11 16.03 -4.39
N LEU A 292 -13.53 16.75 -5.44
CA LEU A 292 -14.27 16.17 -6.57
C LEU A 292 -13.32 15.93 -7.74
N ILE A 293 -13.42 14.75 -8.36
CA ILE A 293 -12.85 14.44 -9.68
C ILE A 293 -14.00 14.05 -10.62
N ASP A 294 -14.05 14.59 -11.84
CA ASP A 294 -15.01 14.17 -12.87
C ASP A 294 -14.31 14.01 -14.23
N GLY A 295 -14.25 12.76 -14.72
CA GLY A 295 -13.53 12.36 -15.92
C GLY A 295 -12.02 12.18 -15.71
N GLY A 296 -11.29 12.04 -16.83
CA GLY A 296 -9.83 11.86 -16.83
C GLY A 296 -9.33 10.60 -16.10
N THR A 297 -8.07 10.67 -15.66
CA THR A 297 -7.39 9.63 -14.86
C THR A 297 -7.03 10.18 -13.48
N ALA A 298 -7.09 9.34 -12.45
CA ALA A 298 -6.69 9.69 -11.09
C ALA A 298 -5.78 8.60 -10.50
N THR A 299 -4.57 8.97 -10.09
CA THR A 299 -3.57 8.05 -9.52
C THR A 299 -3.19 8.48 -8.11
N PHE A 300 -3.30 7.58 -7.13
CA PHE A 300 -2.97 7.83 -5.74
C PHE A 300 -1.87 6.85 -5.29
N THR A 301 -0.66 7.37 -5.05
CA THR A 301 0.51 6.60 -4.57
C THR A 301 0.94 7.00 -3.16
N GLY A 302 0.40 8.09 -2.62
CA GLY A 302 0.59 8.51 -1.22
C GLY A 302 -0.32 9.67 -0.83
N GLY A 303 -0.15 10.16 0.40
CA GLY A 303 -0.89 11.30 0.94
C GLY A 303 -2.11 10.95 1.80
N THR A 304 -2.70 11.98 2.40
CA THR A 304 -3.73 11.87 3.45
C THR A 304 -4.94 12.76 3.15
N ILE A 305 -6.15 12.22 3.32
CA ILE A 305 -7.42 12.91 3.18
C ILE A 305 -8.23 12.69 4.46
N SER A 306 -8.33 13.71 5.32
CA SER A 306 -8.85 13.52 6.69
C SER A 306 -9.86 14.55 7.20
N GLY A 307 -10.87 14.11 7.93
CA GLY A 307 -11.85 15.00 8.60
C GLY A 307 -12.68 15.91 7.68
N ASN A 308 -12.70 15.66 6.37
CA ASN A 308 -13.45 16.47 5.41
C ASN A 308 -14.95 16.11 5.44
N THR A 309 -15.83 17.08 5.16
CA THR A 309 -17.29 16.91 5.30
C THR A 309 -18.05 17.28 4.03
N ALA A 310 -18.89 16.34 3.54
CA ALA A 310 -19.81 16.56 2.43
C ALA A 310 -21.27 16.33 2.84
N ASN A 311 -22.18 17.23 2.47
CA ASN A 311 -23.61 17.03 2.73
C ASN A 311 -24.29 16.11 1.69
N GLY A 312 -23.54 15.68 0.68
CA GLY A 312 -23.92 14.64 -0.26
C GLY A 312 -23.00 13.43 -0.15
N PHE A 313 -22.38 13.06 -1.27
CA PHE A 313 -21.57 11.85 -1.40
C PHE A 313 -20.08 12.18 -1.40
N GLY A 314 -19.25 11.30 -0.80
CA GLY A 314 -17.81 11.46 -0.78
C GLY A 314 -17.35 12.55 0.19
N GLY A 315 -17.26 12.22 1.48
CA GLY A 315 -16.77 13.16 2.50
C GLY A 315 -15.32 13.56 2.23
N GLY A 316 -14.43 12.58 2.03
CA GLY A 316 -13.07 12.81 1.55
C GLY A 316 -13.01 13.01 0.04
N LEU A 317 -13.42 11.98 -0.70
CA LEU A 317 -13.34 11.90 -2.17
C LEU A 317 -14.71 11.63 -2.81
N ASN A 318 -15.07 12.42 -3.82
CA ASN A 318 -16.08 12.04 -4.81
C ASN A 318 -15.39 11.93 -6.17
N ILE A 319 -15.56 10.79 -6.85
CA ILE A 319 -14.93 10.53 -8.16
C ILE A 319 -15.99 10.02 -9.12
N GLN A 320 -16.10 10.66 -10.29
CA GLN A 320 -17.11 10.35 -11.30
C GLN A 320 -16.47 10.15 -12.68
N ASN A 321 -16.94 9.16 -13.44
CA ASN A 321 -16.56 8.94 -14.85
C ASN A 321 -15.05 8.79 -15.14
N SER A 322 -14.22 8.53 -14.13
CA SER A 322 -12.75 8.46 -14.24
C SER A 322 -12.22 7.01 -14.30
N THR A 323 -10.98 6.85 -14.76
CA THR A 323 -10.16 5.65 -14.46
C THR A 323 -9.27 5.94 -13.25
N VAL A 324 -9.32 5.10 -12.22
CA VAL A 324 -8.68 5.34 -10.92
C VAL A 324 -7.74 4.20 -10.53
N SER A 325 -6.53 4.54 -10.08
CA SER A 325 -5.58 3.61 -9.47
C SER A 325 -5.17 4.11 -8.09
N ILE A 326 -5.27 3.27 -7.06
CA ILE A 326 -4.89 3.58 -5.68
C ILE A 326 -3.89 2.53 -5.20
N SER A 327 -2.61 2.89 -5.12
CA SER A 327 -1.52 2.07 -4.55
C SER A 327 -0.84 2.73 -3.34
N GLY A 328 -1.40 3.83 -2.83
CA GLY A 328 -1.10 4.39 -1.53
C GLY A 328 -2.02 5.58 -1.25
N LEU A 329 -2.86 5.49 -0.21
CA LEU A 329 -3.73 6.58 0.24
C LEU A 329 -4.23 6.33 1.67
N THR A 330 -4.26 7.37 2.50
CA THR A 330 -4.88 7.34 3.82
C THR A 330 -6.15 8.20 3.82
N VAL A 331 -7.32 7.60 4.07
CA VAL A 331 -8.63 8.27 4.08
C VAL A 331 -9.28 8.07 5.45
N THR A 332 -9.30 9.11 6.29
CA THR A 332 -9.69 8.94 7.71
C THR A 332 -10.67 9.99 8.24
N GLU A 333 -11.61 9.57 9.08
CA GLU A 333 -12.51 10.48 9.83
C GLU A 333 -13.39 11.41 8.97
N ASN A 334 -13.47 11.16 7.65
CA ASN A 334 -14.29 11.97 6.74
C ASN A 334 -15.77 11.63 6.87
N THR A 335 -16.64 12.61 6.67
CA THR A 335 -18.10 12.49 6.88
C THR A 335 -18.89 12.82 5.62
N ALA A 336 -19.85 11.95 5.26
CA ALA A 336 -20.80 12.16 4.17
C ALA A 336 -22.24 12.08 4.68
N LEU A 337 -23.05 13.14 4.52
CA LEU A 337 -24.45 13.12 4.95
C LEU A 337 -25.37 12.33 4.01
N LYS A 338 -24.86 11.88 2.85
CA LYS A 338 -25.47 10.78 2.07
C LYS A 338 -24.69 9.49 2.25
N SER A 339 -23.69 9.23 1.40
CA SER A 339 -23.01 7.92 1.35
C SER A 339 -21.56 8.03 0.88
N GLY A 340 -20.72 7.07 1.28
CA GLY A 340 -19.28 7.13 1.02
C GLY A 340 -18.62 8.19 1.89
N GLY A 341 -18.51 7.93 3.19
CA GLY A 341 -17.87 8.86 4.14
C GLY A 341 -16.43 9.17 3.74
N GLY A 342 -15.65 8.12 3.46
CA GLY A 342 -14.32 8.25 2.86
C GLY A 342 -14.38 8.59 1.37
N ILE A 343 -14.85 7.63 0.55
CA ILE A 343 -14.83 7.70 -0.92
C ILE A 343 -16.22 7.36 -1.50
N SER A 344 -16.62 8.08 -2.54
CA SER A 344 -17.77 7.76 -3.39
C SER A 344 -17.34 7.65 -4.86
N PHE A 345 -17.46 6.47 -5.44
CA PHE A 345 -17.28 6.24 -6.88
C PHE A 345 -18.64 6.31 -7.59
N GLY A 346 -18.81 7.27 -8.50
CA GLY A 346 -20.05 7.55 -9.24
C GLY A 346 -19.91 7.42 -10.76
N GLY A 347 -21.02 7.44 -11.48
CA GLY A 347 -21.02 7.41 -12.95
C GLY A 347 -20.34 6.14 -13.50
N THR A 348 -19.61 6.25 -14.62
CA THR A 348 -18.92 5.10 -15.23
C THR A 348 -17.48 4.93 -14.72
N THR A 349 -17.24 5.19 -13.43
CA THR A 349 -15.89 5.10 -12.83
C THR A 349 -15.38 3.66 -12.81
N HIS A 350 -14.11 3.47 -13.17
CA HIS A 350 -13.40 2.19 -13.05
C HIS A 350 -12.22 2.37 -12.09
N ALA A 351 -12.29 1.75 -10.91
CA ALA A 351 -11.33 1.95 -9.83
C ALA A 351 -10.64 0.64 -9.44
N VAL A 352 -9.32 0.71 -9.24
CA VAL A 352 -8.49 -0.41 -8.76
C VAL A 352 -7.73 0.04 -7.52
N ILE A 353 -7.92 -0.66 -6.39
CA ILE A 353 -7.23 -0.40 -5.12
C ILE A 353 -6.28 -1.56 -4.82
N ASN A 354 -4.98 -1.28 -4.92
CA ASN A 354 -3.90 -2.19 -4.56
C ASN A 354 -3.42 -1.96 -3.13
N ALA A 355 -3.44 -0.72 -2.62
CA ALA A 355 -3.13 -0.41 -1.24
C ALA A 355 -3.80 0.89 -0.76
N ALA A 356 -4.50 0.85 0.37
CA ALA A 356 -5.17 2.00 0.99
C ALA A 356 -5.55 1.73 2.45
N ILE A 357 -5.61 2.79 3.28
CA ILE A 357 -6.10 2.73 4.65
C ILE A 357 -7.35 3.60 4.76
N MET A 358 -8.48 3.01 5.17
CA MET A 358 -9.76 3.70 5.33
C MET A 358 -10.31 3.49 6.75
N ARG A 359 -10.20 4.51 7.62
CA ARG A 359 -10.49 4.39 9.05
C ARG A 359 -11.39 5.48 9.61
N GLY A 360 -12.37 5.10 10.44
CA GLY A 360 -13.19 6.07 11.21
C GLY A 360 -14.13 6.96 10.38
N ASN A 361 -14.21 6.75 9.06
CA ASN A 361 -15.08 7.54 8.18
C ASN A 361 -16.56 7.22 8.46
N THR A 362 -17.45 8.19 8.22
CA THR A 362 -18.86 8.12 8.63
C THR A 362 -19.81 8.52 7.50
N ALA A 363 -20.87 7.73 7.30
CA ALA A 363 -21.97 8.05 6.39
C ALA A 363 -23.30 8.13 7.15
N THR A 364 -24.05 9.23 7.01
CA THR A 364 -25.28 9.47 7.79
C THR A 364 -26.58 9.33 6.99
N GLY A 365 -26.50 9.09 5.68
CA GLY A 365 -27.65 8.98 4.78
C GLY A 365 -27.96 7.55 4.39
N PHE A 366 -29.15 7.34 3.80
CA PHE A 366 -29.83 6.04 3.70
C PHE A 366 -28.95 4.84 3.32
N TRP A 367 -28.17 4.95 2.23
CA TRP A 367 -27.33 3.84 1.75
C TRP A 367 -26.04 3.63 2.55
N GLY A 368 -25.70 4.49 3.52
CA GLY A 368 -24.50 4.40 4.34
C GLY A 368 -23.19 4.29 3.55
N GLY A 369 -22.42 3.22 3.73
CA GLY A 369 -21.07 3.09 3.16
C GLY A 369 -20.09 4.01 3.87
N GLY A 370 -19.76 3.71 5.13
CA GLY A 370 -18.91 4.56 5.97
C GLY A 370 -17.55 4.87 5.33
N ALA A 371 -16.87 3.84 4.80
CA ALA A 371 -15.66 4.02 4.00
C ALA A 371 -15.97 4.29 2.53
N ILE A 372 -16.74 3.42 1.87
CA ILE A 372 -16.93 3.41 0.41
C ILE A 372 -18.41 3.36 0.03
N TYR A 373 -18.81 4.21 -0.93
CA TYR A 373 -20.00 4.01 -1.77
C TYR A 373 -19.57 3.76 -3.22
N ASN A 374 -20.01 2.64 -3.81
CA ASN A 374 -19.76 2.27 -5.21
C ASN A 374 -21.09 2.29 -5.98
N ASP A 375 -21.28 3.28 -6.87
CA ASP A 375 -22.56 3.51 -7.55
C ASP A 375 -22.89 2.48 -8.63
N THR A 376 -24.15 2.45 -9.05
CA THR A 376 -24.79 1.49 -9.98
C THR A 376 -24.03 1.20 -11.29
N LYS A 377 -23.24 2.16 -11.78
CA LYS A 377 -22.45 2.04 -13.02
C LYS A 377 -20.94 1.99 -12.81
N ALA A 378 -20.48 2.06 -11.56
CA ALA A 378 -19.07 2.02 -11.21
C ALA A 378 -18.58 0.58 -11.06
N GLN A 379 -17.30 0.36 -11.39
CA GLN A 379 -16.61 -0.91 -11.20
C GLN A 379 -15.43 -0.70 -10.24
N LEU A 380 -15.39 -1.46 -9.15
CA LEU A 380 -14.36 -1.41 -8.12
C LEU A 380 -13.70 -2.78 -7.98
N THR A 381 -12.39 -2.85 -8.20
CA THR A 381 -11.55 -4.02 -7.88
C THR A 381 -10.65 -3.68 -6.70
N MET A 382 -10.59 -4.54 -5.71
CA MET A 382 -9.66 -4.41 -4.57
C MET A 382 -8.86 -5.69 -4.35
N TYR A 383 -7.59 -5.54 -3.99
CA TYR A 383 -6.70 -6.66 -3.68
C TYR A 383 -6.34 -6.67 -2.19
N ASN A 384 -5.95 -7.83 -1.68
CA ASN A 384 -5.39 -8.02 -0.33
C ASN A 384 -6.15 -7.24 0.75
N THR A 385 -7.47 -7.44 0.81
CA THR A 385 -8.37 -6.56 1.57
C THR A 385 -8.82 -7.16 2.89
N VAL A 386 -8.73 -6.37 3.98
CA VAL A 386 -9.36 -6.67 5.28
C VAL A 386 -10.48 -5.67 5.55
N ILE A 387 -11.67 -6.18 5.88
CA ILE A 387 -12.87 -5.42 6.27
C ILE A 387 -13.30 -5.87 7.67
N ARG A 388 -13.01 -5.06 8.70
CA ARG A 388 -13.30 -5.43 10.10
C ARG A 388 -13.72 -4.26 10.98
N ASN A 389 -14.41 -4.54 12.09
CA ASN A 389 -14.83 -3.54 13.08
C ASN A 389 -15.69 -2.39 12.50
N ASN A 390 -16.23 -2.52 11.29
CA ASN A 390 -17.14 -1.52 10.72
C ASN A 390 -18.56 -1.78 11.23
N GLN A 391 -19.31 -0.72 11.48
CA GLN A 391 -20.55 -0.81 12.26
C GLN A 391 -21.67 0.10 11.74
N ILE A 392 -22.90 -0.31 12.00
CA ILE A 392 -24.10 0.52 11.83
C ILE A 392 -24.60 0.90 13.22
N LYS A 393 -24.70 2.19 13.54
CA LYS A 393 -24.97 2.67 14.91
C LYS A 393 -25.86 3.91 14.95
N ASP A 394 -26.47 4.19 16.11
CA ASP A 394 -27.22 5.42 16.37
C ASP A 394 -28.29 5.71 15.30
N MET A 395 -29.01 4.66 14.90
CA MET A 395 -29.94 4.67 13.77
C MET A 395 -31.28 5.35 14.07
N LEU A 396 -31.72 6.21 13.16
CA LEU A 396 -33.06 6.77 13.07
C LEU A 396 -33.83 6.06 11.93
N LEU A 397 -34.55 5.00 12.27
CA LEU A 397 -35.23 4.16 11.28
C LEU A 397 -36.53 4.81 10.77
N VAL A 398 -36.45 5.45 9.60
CA VAL A 398 -37.61 6.01 8.89
C VAL A 398 -38.25 4.94 8.01
N GLY A 399 -39.33 4.32 8.49
CA GLY A 399 -40.11 3.34 7.73
C GLY A 399 -41.27 3.95 6.94
N ALA A 400 -41.63 3.32 5.81
CA ALA A 400 -42.94 3.52 5.19
C ALA A 400 -43.92 2.44 5.66
N GLY A 401 -45.21 2.77 5.77
CA GLY A 401 -46.26 1.80 6.12
C GLY A 401 -46.06 1.11 7.48
N ASN A 402 -45.54 1.82 8.48
CA ASN A 402 -45.18 1.29 9.82
C ASN A 402 -44.16 0.13 9.84
N ARG A 403 -43.42 -0.10 8.74
CA ARG A 403 -42.33 -1.08 8.69
C ARG A 403 -40.97 -0.37 8.57
N PRO A 404 -40.34 0.01 9.70
CA PRO A 404 -38.95 0.49 9.68
C PRO A 404 -38.00 -0.61 9.18
N PRO A 405 -36.98 -0.25 8.39
CA PRO A 405 -36.03 -1.21 7.87
C PRO A 405 -35.03 -1.67 8.94
N SER A 406 -34.36 -2.79 8.71
CA SER A 406 -33.27 -3.27 9.58
C SER A 406 -31.91 -2.70 9.19
N ALA A 407 -30.98 -2.69 10.14
CA ALA A 407 -29.53 -2.62 9.87
C ALA A 407 -29.09 -3.79 8.99
N GLN A 408 -28.29 -3.54 7.95
CA GLN A 408 -27.91 -4.54 6.96
C GLN A 408 -26.45 -4.37 6.52
N GLY A 409 -25.61 -5.39 6.67
CA GLY A 409 -24.24 -5.37 6.13
C GLY A 409 -23.31 -4.44 6.91
N GLY A 410 -22.86 -4.86 8.10
CA GLY A 410 -21.91 -4.06 8.89
C GLY A 410 -20.57 -3.87 8.18
N GLY A 411 -20.03 -4.92 7.56
CA GLY A 411 -18.84 -4.85 6.71
C GLY A 411 -19.16 -4.35 5.30
N LEU A 412 -19.98 -5.12 4.56
CA LEU A 412 -20.39 -4.86 3.18
C LEU A 412 -21.91 -4.97 3.02
N TRP A 413 -22.50 -4.15 2.14
CA TRP A 413 -23.90 -4.27 1.72
C TRP A 413 -24.04 -4.15 0.20
N ASN A 414 -24.85 -5.03 -0.40
CA ASN A 414 -25.23 -4.97 -1.82
C ASN A 414 -26.71 -4.58 -2.02
N CYS A 415 -26.93 -3.60 -2.90
CA CYS A 415 -28.22 -3.29 -3.52
C CYS A 415 -28.64 -4.41 -4.51
N PRO A 416 -29.92 -4.55 -4.91
CA PRO A 416 -30.32 -5.51 -5.96
C PRO A 416 -29.65 -5.33 -7.33
N THR A 417 -28.99 -4.20 -7.59
CA THR A 417 -28.15 -3.96 -8.78
C THR A 417 -26.67 -4.32 -8.58
N GLY A 418 -26.25 -4.59 -7.34
CA GLY A 418 -24.86 -4.78 -6.95
C GLY A 418 -24.38 -6.21 -7.14
N THR A 419 -23.29 -6.40 -7.88
CA THR A 419 -22.58 -7.70 -7.99
C THR A 419 -21.39 -7.74 -7.03
N THR A 420 -21.06 -8.92 -6.50
CA THR A 420 -19.81 -9.11 -5.74
C THR A 420 -19.20 -10.49 -5.94
N THR A 421 -17.94 -10.50 -6.39
CA THR A 421 -17.12 -11.72 -6.47
C THR A 421 -16.00 -11.65 -5.44
N MET A 422 -15.90 -12.66 -4.58
CA MET A 422 -14.82 -12.80 -3.59
C MET A 422 -13.84 -13.90 -3.99
N ASN A 423 -12.84 -13.58 -4.82
CA ASN A 423 -11.80 -14.54 -5.20
C ASN A 423 -10.89 -14.87 -4.00
N ILE A 424 -10.11 -15.94 -4.12
CA ILE A 424 -9.22 -16.43 -3.05
C ILE A 424 -7.83 -15.78 -3.17
N THR A 425 -7.23 -15.86 -4.36
CA THR A 425 -5.93 -15.24 -4.66
C THR A 425 -6.04 -13.72 -4.58
N ARG A 426 -5.18 -13.12 -3.74
CA ARG A 426 -5.22 -11.71 -3.36
C ARG A 426 -6.60 -11.20 -2.91
N GLY A 427 -7.40 -12.10 -2.33
CA GLY A 427 -8.81 -11.91 -2.02
C GLY A 427 -9.12 -11.01 -0.82
N VAL A 428 -10.22 -11.32 -0.15
CA VAL A 428 -10.75 -10.55 0.98
C VAL A 428 -10.89 -11.38 2.25
N ALA A 429 -10.68 -10.72 3.38
CA ALA A 429 -11.05 -11.18 4.71
C ALA A 429 -12.07 -10.20 5.31
N ILE A 430 -13.26 -10.70 5.64
CA ILE A 430 -14.31 -9.94 6.32
C ILE A 430 -14.56 -10.62 7.65
N PHE A 431 -14.54 -9.89 8.77
CA PHE A 431 -14.83 -10.41 10.12
C PHE A 431 -15.05 -9.27 11.13
N ASP A 432 -15.69 -9.57 12.27
CA ASP A 432 -15.86 -8.65 13.41
C ASP A 432 -16.55 -7.31 13.07
N ASN A 433 -17.34 -7.26 12.00
CA ASN A 433 -18.22 -6.13 11.70
C ASN A 433 -19.58 -6.29 12.40
N SER A 434 -20.41 -5.24 12.43
CA SER A 434 -21.69 -5.24 13.15
C SER A 434 -22.85 -4.55 12.42
N ALA A 435 -23.96 -5.27 12.28
CA ALA A 435 -25.28 -4.77 11.91
C ALA A 435 -26.25 -5.09 13.08
N PRO A 436 -26.31 -4.25 14.13
CA PRO A 436 -26.99 -4.58 15.37
C PRO A 436 -28.52 -4.54 15.26
N ASP A 437 -29.18 -5.29 16.15
CA ASP A 437 -30.63 -5.22 16.35
C ASP A 437 -31.02 -3.83 16.90
N ALA A 438 -32.02 -3.20 16.28
CA ALA A 438 -32.33 -1.77 16.40
C ALA A 438 -33.74 -1.48 16.95
N GLY A 439 -33.99 -0.22 17.29
CA GLY A 439 -35.17 0.21 18.06
C GLY A 439 -34.95 0.10 19.57
N LYS A 440 -35.80 0.78 20.37
CA LYS A 440 -35.63 0.90 21.83
C LYS A 440 -35.61 -0.44 22.57
N GLU A 441 -36.28 -1.45 22.02
CA GLU A 441 -36.42 -2.80 22.59
C GLU A 441 -35.70 -3.84 21.72
N LYS A 442 -34.81 -3.40 20.81
CA LYS A 442 -34.14 -4.23 19.80
C LYS A 442 -35.10 -5.00 18.87
N GLN A 443 -36.31 -4.48 18.71
CA GLN A 443 -37.40 -5.14 17.98
C GLN A 443 -37.17 -5.25 16.45
N TYR A 444 -36.25 -4.45 15.88
CA TYR A 444 -35.92 -4.45 14.46
C TYR A 444 -34.58 -5.15 14.25
N ARG A 445 -34.62 -6.47 14.13
CA ARG A 445 -33.43 -7.33 14.12
C ARG A 445 -32.52 -6.98 12.94
N GLY A 446 -31.22 -6.85 13.18
CA GLY A 446 -30.23 -6.62 12.13
C GLY A 446 -30.03 -7.86 11.26
N ALA A 447 -29.33 -7.70 10.14
CA ALA A 447 -29.03 -8.81 9.24
C ALA A 447 -27.64 -8.66 8.59
N GLY A 448 -26.83 -9.71 8.65
CA GLY A 448 -25.53 -9.77 8.01
C GLY A 448 -24.53 -8.79 8.62
N ASP A 449 -24.04 -9.11 9.81
CA ASP A 449 -22.96 -8.36 10.46
C ASP A 449 -21.78 -8.10 9.52
N ASP A 450 -21.31 -9.12 8.80
CA ASP A 450 -20.15 -9.00 7.92
C ASP A 450 -20.55 -8.63 6.48
N PHE A 451 -21.59 -9.24 5.95
CA PHE A 451 -22.09 -8.95 4.61
C PHE A 451 -23.60 -9.18 4.51
N PHE A 452 -24.32 -8.30 3.81
CA PHE A 452 -25.70 -8.52 3.39
C PHE A 452 -25.87 -8.26 1.88
N SER A 453 -26.60 -9.13 1.19
CA SER A 453 -27.01 -8.94 -0.20
C SER A 453 -28.53 -8.92 -0.33
N VAL A 454 -29.06 -7.84 -0.93
CA VAL A 454 -30.49 -7.66 -1.20
C VAL A 454 -30.80 -8.13 -2.63
N ALA A 455 -31.83 -8.94 -2.81
CA ALA A 455 -32.47 -9.17 -4.09
C ALA A 455 -33.78 -8.35 -4.19
N LYS A 456 -34.26 -8.08 -5.40
CA LYS A 456 -35.50 -7.34 -5.67
C LYS A 456 -36.71 -8.26 -5.49
N HIS A 457 -37.73 -7.79 -4.78
CA HIS A 457 -39.02 -8.49 -4.64
C HIS A 457 -40.15 -7.59 -5.12
N GLU A 458 -41.25 -8.21 -5.55
CA GLU A 458 -42.53 -7.55 -5.74
C GLU A 458 -43.36 -7.55 -4.46
N TYR A 459 -44.28 -6.61 -4.34
CA TYR A 459 -45.15 -6.52 -3.17
C TYR A 459 -46.02 -7.77 -3.02
N ASN A 460 -45.93 -8.42 -1.85
CA ASN A 460 -46.55 -9.72 -1.52
C ASN A 460 -46.07 -10.94 -2.35
N ASN A 461 -45.04 -10.79 -3.20
CA ASN A 461 -44.35 -11.94 -3.77
C ASN A 461 -43.21 -12.37 -2.81
N PRO A 462 -43.20 -13.61 -2.30
CA PRO A 462 -42.12 -14.10 -1.43
C PRO A 462 -40.88 -14.58 -2.21
N ILE A 463 -40.92 -14.58 -3.54
CA ILE A 463 -39.83 -15.00 -4.44
C ILE A 463 -39.18 -13.72 -5.02
N PRO A 464 -37.84 -13.61 -5.02
CA PRO A 464 -37.17 -12.52 -5.70
C PRO A 464 -37.49 -12.51 -7.21
N THR A 465 -37.68 -11.34 -7.80
CA THR A 465 -37.95 -11.18 -9.23
C THR A 465 -36.71 -10.81 -10.04
N GLU A 466 -35.76 -10.10 -9.43
CA GLU A 466 -34.42 -9.83 -9.96
C GLU A 466 -33.41 -9.91 -8.81
N GLY A 467 -32.17 -10.32 -9.08
CA GLY A 467 -31.10 -10.33 -8.08
C GLY A 467 -29.76 -10.51 -8.77
N GLN A 468 -28.81 -9.61 -8.50
CA GLN A 468 -27.48 -9.70 -9.08
C GLN A 468 -26.60 -10.70 -8.30
N PRO A 469 -25.75 -11.49 -8.98
CA PRO A 469 -25.04 -12.59 -8.35
C PRO A 469 -23.97 -12.12 -7.35
N VAL A 470 -23.92 -12.86 -6.26
CA VAL A 470 -22.89 -12.80 -5.23
C VAL A 470 -22.20 -14.16 -5.15
N THR A 471 -20.88 -14.20 -5.30
CA THR A 471 -20.07 -15.42 -5.13
C THR A 471 -19.15 -15.25 -3.93
N VAL A 472 -19.38 -16.06 -2.90
CA VAL A 472 -18.50 -16.17 -1.73
C VAL A 472 -17.68 -17.47 -1.79
N THR A 473 -16.50 -17.44 -1.20
CA THR A 473 -15.50 -18.53 -1.17
C THR A 473 -15.31 -19.08 0.24
N GLU A 474 -14.73 -20.26 0.35
CA GLU A 474 -14.41 -20.95 1.60
C GLU A 474 -13.03 -20.61 2.18
N ARG A 475 -12.12 -20.01 1.39
CA ARG A 475 -10.81 -19.54 1.85
C ARG A 475 -10.66 -18.03 1.72
N MET A 476 -10.23 -17.38 2.80
CA MET A 476 -10.07 -15.93 2.88
C MET A 476 -8.68 -15.50 2.36
N LEU A 477 -8.40 -14.19 2.40
CA LEU A 477 -7.04 -13.66 2.21
C LEU A 477 -6.02 -14.48 3.03
N GLY A 478 -5.03 -15.06 2.35
CA GLY A 478 -4.02 -15.94 2.95
C GLY A 478 -4.33 -17.45 2.88
N GLY A 479 -5.46 -17.85 2.31
CA GLY A 479 -5.79 -19.27 2.07
C GLY A 479 -6.36 -20.00 3.29
N SER A 480 -6.43 -19.37 4.45
CA SER A 480 -7.10 -19.91 5.63
C SER A 480 -8.59 -20.18 5.35
N PRO A 481 -9.14 -21.33 5.76
CA PRO A 481 -10.58 -21.59 5.69
C PRO A 481 -11.40 -20.60 6.53
N ARG A 482 -12.61 -20.26 6.05
CA ARG A 482 -13.65 -19.56 6.81
C ARG A 482 -14.98 -20.28 6.65
N ALA A 483 -15.77 -20.32 7.72
CA ALA A 483 -17.17 -20.72 7.64
C ALA A 483 -18.06 -19.51 7.39
N TRP A 484 -19.08 -19.67 6.54
CA TRP A 484 -20.15 -18.71 6.35
C TRP A 484 -21.44 -19.22 6.99
N PHE A 485 -22.11 -18.38 7.76
CA PHE A 485 -23.39 -18.70 8.40
C PHE A 485 -24.46 -17.65 8.09
N GLN A 486 -25.72 -18.09 8.11
CA GLN A 486 -26.87 -17.19 8.06
C GLN A 486 -26.89 -16.31 9.32
N ASP A 487 -27.03 -15.00 9.11
CA ASP A 487 -27.12 -14.03 10.21
C ASP A 487 -28.34 -13.13 10.07
N GLY A 488 -29.50 -13.63 10.48
CA GLY A 488 -30.77 -12.91 10.39
C GLY A 488 -31.37 -12.87 8.99
N SER A 489 -32.31 -11.95 8.80
CA SER A 489 -33.07 -11.71 7.56
C SER A 489 -33.57 -10.26 7.56
N ALA A 490 -33.39 -9.53 6.45
CA ALA A 490 -33.64 -8.08 6.43
C ALA A 490 -35.11 -7.67 6.25
N TYR A 491 -35.44 -6.50 6.81
CA TYR A 491 -36.79 -5.92 6.86
C TYR A 491 -36.83 -4.63 6.03
N GLY A 492 -37.95 -4.36 5.35
CA GLY A 492 -38.19 -3.09 4.67
C GLY A 492 -39.26 -3.14 3.59
N ILE A 493 -39.39 -2.03 2.84
CA ILE A 493 -40.37 -1.81 1.76
C ILE A 493 -40.29 -2.90 0.67
N HIS A 494 -39.10 -3.48 0.47
CA HIS A 494 -38.82 -4.49 -0.54
C HIS A 494 -38.68 -5.92 0.03
N THR A 495 -38.97 -6.15 1.32
CA THR A 495 -38.86 -7.49 1.94
C THR A 495 -40.06 -7.79 2.85
N ASN A 496 -41.21 -8.11 2.24
CA ASN A 496 -42.42 -8.58 2.94
C ASN A 496 -42.26 -10.02 3.46
N TRP A 497 -41.29 -10.27 4.34
CA TRP A 497 -41.16 -11.56 5.04
C TRP A 497 -42.10 -11.60 6.25
N PRO A 498 -42.99 -12.61 6.36
CA PRO A 498 -43.78 -12.86 7.57
C PRO A 498 -42.87 -13.16 8.78
N THR A 499 -43.37 -12.95 10.00
CA THR A 499 -42.64 -13.20 11.25
C THR A 499 -42.15 -14.65 11.33
N GLU A 500 -42.93 -15.58 10.80
CA GLU A 500 -42.71 -17.02 10.75
C GLU A 500 -41.58 -17.42 9.79
N LYS A 501 -41.09 -16.49 8.95
CA LYS A 501 -39.93 -16.68 8.07
C LYS A 501 -38.64 -16.02 8.58
N GLN A 502 -38.67 -15.33 9.73
CA GLN A 502 -37.47 -14.69 10.27
C GLN A 502 -36.40 -15.73 10.59
N LEU A 503 -35.22 -15.59 9.98
CA LEU A 503 -34.08 -16.45 10.29
C LEU A 503 -33.37 -15.93 11.55
N PRO A 504 -32.77 -16.81 12.39
CA PRO A 504 -32.05 -16.37 13.58
C PRO A 504 -30.79 -15.57 13.20
N ARG A 505 -30.42 -14.62 14.07
CA ARG A 505 -29.06 -14.06 14.10
C ARG A 505 -28.04 -15.18 14.38
N TYR A 506 -26.83 -15.04 13.87
CA TYR A 506 -25.71 -15.92 14.22
C TYR A 506 -25.47 -15.90 15.74
N ARG A 507 -25.08 -17.05 16.30
CA ARG A 507 -24.73 -17.21 17.72
C ARG A 507 -23.48 -18.06 17.87
N GLU A 508 -22.43 -17.49 18.47
CA GLU A 508 -21.23 -18.26 18.83
C GLU A 508 -21.60 -19.43 19.76
N GLY A 509 -21.05 -20.61 19.49
CA GLY A 509 -21.38 -21.86 20.19
C GLY A 509 -22.80 -22.41 19.99
N GLY A 510 -23.65 -21.75 19.19
CA GLY A 510 -25.04 -22.17 18.94
C GLY A 510 -25.22 -23.04 17.69
N GLU A 511 -26.44 -23.55 17.52
CA GLU A 511 -26.89 -24.10 16.23
C GLU A 511 -27.05 -22.96 15.22
N ASN A 512 -26.30 -23.02 14.12
CA ASN A 512 -26.29 -21.99 13.07
C ASN A 512 -26.45 -22.65 11.69
N THR A 513 -27.17 -22.00 10.77
CA THR A 513 -27.34 -22.49 9.40
C THR A 513 -26.14 -22.12 8.53
N PRO A 514 -25.37 -23.08 7.97
CA PRO A 514 -24.27 -22.77 7.06
C PRO A 514 -24.75 -22.19 5.73
N ILE A 515 -23.90 -21.45 5.04
CA ILE A 515 -24.13 -20.94 3.68
C ILE A 515 -23.17 -21.63 2.71
N PRO A 516 -23.64 -22.21 1.58
CA PRO A 516 -22.77 -22.78 0.57
C PRO A 516 -21.96 -21.70 -0.17
N PHE A 517 -20.76 -22.07 -0.58
CA PHE A 517 -19.78 -21.22 -1.28
C PHE A 517 -19.54 -21.73 -2.71
N GLY A 518 -18.75 -21.01 -3.50
CA GLY A 518 -18.31 -21.43 -4.85
C GLY A 518 -19.38 -21.36 -5.94
N GLN A 519 -20.62 -20.99 -5.61
CA GLN A 519 -21.74 -20.85 -6.55
C GLN A 519 -22.38 -19.46 -6.46
N PRO A 520 -22.99 -18.94 -7.54
CA PRO A 520 -23.72 -17.67 -7.50
C PRO A 520 -24.95 -17.73 -6.59
N ILE A 521 -25.03 -16.80 -5.65
CA ILE A 521 -26.17 -16.55 -4.77
C ILE A 521 -26.93 -15.34 -5.33
N THR A 522 -28.24 -15.48 -5.54
CA THR A 522 -29.11 -14.46 -6.17
C THR A 522 -30.35 -14.12 -5.34
N ASP A 523 -30.46 -14.65 -4.12
CA ASP A 523 -31.54 -14.37 -3.17
C ASP A 523 -31.13 -13.37 -2.07
N ASN A 524 -32.05 -13.04 -1.17
CA ASN A 524 -31.74 -12.22 0.01
C ASN A 524 -30.83 -13.01 0.96
N LYS A 525 -29.57 -12.58 1.13
CA LYS A 525 -28.60 -13.35 1.93
C LYS A 525 -27.88 -12.50 2.96
N ALA A 526 -27.90 -12.98 4.20
CA ALA A 526 -27.30 -12.36 5.37
C ALA A 526 -26.17 -13.24 5.87
N PHE A 527 -24.93 -12.74 5.87
CA PHE A 527 -23.74 -13.53 6.11
C PHE A 527 -23.02 -13.08 7.39
N LYS A 528 -22.71 -14.04 8.28
CA LYS A 528 -21.59 -13.94 9.23
C LYS A 528 -20.39 -14.70 8.68
N SER A 529 -19.22 -14.09 8.76
CA SER A 529 -17.93 -14.73 8.46
C SER A 529 -17.28 -15.15 9.78
N VAL A 530 -16.92 -16.41 9.92
CA VAL A 530 -16.33 -16.96 11.16
C VAL A 530 -14.96 -17.58 10.87
N PRO A 531 -13.89 -16.76 10.81
CA PRO A 531 -12.51 -17.22 10.75
C PRO A 531 -11.86 -17.31 12.14
N GLY A 532 -10.95 -18.27 12.31
CA GLY A 532 -10.17 -18.42 13.56
C GLY A 532 -9.13 -17.32 13.78
N THR A 533 -8.59 -17.23 15.00
CA THR A 533 -7.66 -16.16 15.41
C THR A 533 -6.41 -16.08 14.53
N GLU A 534 -5.77 -17.20 14.22
CA GLU A 534 -4.59 -17.23 13.33
C GLU A 534 -4.91 -16.77 11.91
N ALA A 535 -6.09 -17.13 11.39
CA ALA A 535 -6.56 -16.70 10.08
C ALA A 535 -6.82 -15.17 10.02
N LYS A 536 -7.38 -14.60 11.09
CA LYS A 536 -7.52 -13.13 11.24
C LYS A 536 -6.15 -12.44 11.30
N THR A 537 -5.15 -13.04 11.95
CA THR A 537 -3.79 -12.50 12.04
C THR A 537 -3.06 -12.57 10.70
N LEU A 538 -3.04 -13.72 10.04
CA LEU A 538 -2.42 -13.90 8.71
C LEU A 538 -3.04 -12.96 7.67
N ALA A 539 -4.36 -12.86 7.62
CA ALA A 539 -5.04 -11.90 6.75
C ALA A 539 -4.62 -10.44 7.04
N GLY A 540 -4.34 -10.11 8.31
CA GLY A 540 -3.80 -8.80 8.71
C GLY A 540 -2.35 -8.56 8.27
N VAL A 541 -1.50 -9.59 8.23
CA VAL A 541 -0.11 -9.50 7.72
C VAL A 541 -0.08 -9.31 6.20
N LEU A 542 -1.02 -9.93 5.48
CA LEU A 542 -1.14 -9.85 4.02
C LEU A 542 -1.89 -8.59 3.54
N ALA A 543 -2.55 -7.84 4.41
CA ALA A 543 -3.47 -6.77 4.02
C ALA A 543 -2.76 -5.48 3.60
N SER A 544 -2.86 -5.14 2.30
CA SER A 544 -2.50 -3.81 1.79
C SER A 544 -3.70 -2.86 1.68
N VAL A 545 -4.93 -3.38 1.66
CA VAL A 545 -6.16 -2.58 1.72
C VAL A 545 -6.88 -2.84 3.04
N ILE A 546 -7.01 -1.83 3.90
CA ILE A 546 -7.57 -1.94 5.25
C ILE A 546 -8.77 -1.02 5.39
N ILE A 547 -9.95 -1.58 5.64
CA ILE A 547 -11.22 -0.86 5.84
C ILE A 547 -11.74 -1.22 7.24
N GLU A 548 -11.52 -0.33 8.23
CA GLU A 548 -11.87 -0.62 9.62
C GLU A 548 -12.38 0.55 10.45
N ASN A 549 -13.20 0.26 11.45
CA ASN A 549 -13.79 1.24 12.39
C ASN A 549 -14.67 2.32 11.71
N ASN A 550 -15.13 2.10 10.48
CA ASN A 550 -16.01 3.03 9.75
C ASN A 550 -17.48 2.82 10.16
N ASN A 551 -18.31 3.85 9.96
CA ASN A 551 -19.65 3.94 10.55
C ASN A 551 -20.71 4.28 9.50
N ALA A 552 -21.82 3.53 9.48
CA ALA A 552 -23.10 4.01 8.97
C ALA A 552 -23.98 4.44 10.16
N THR A 553 -24.72 5.55 10.04
CA THR A 553 -25.46 6.13 11.17
C THR A 553 -26.66 6.99 10.77
N ASN A 554 -27.44 7.46 11.74
CA ASN A 554 -28.68 8.23 11.53
C ASN A 554 -29.64 7.47 10.59
N VAL A 555 -30.01 7.99 9.42
CA VAL A 555 -30.87 7.25 8.49
C VAL A 555 -30.13 6.20 7.66
N GLY A 556 -28.79 6.12 7.78
CA GLY A 556 -27.94 5.13 7.14
C GLY A 556 -28.07 3.75 7.79
N ILE A 557 -28.60 2.79 7.01
CA ILE A 557 -28.95 1.43 7.46
C ILE A 557 -28.15 0.33 6.76
N SER A 558 -27.27 0.71 5.84
CA SER A 558 -26.57 -0.18 4.91
C SER A 558 -25.07 0.07 4.92
N GLY A 559 -24.25 -0.97 4.94
CA GLY A 559 -22.81 -0.87 4.69
C GLY A 559 -22.06 -0.03 5.71
N GLY A 560 -21.80 -0.55 6.91
CA GLY A 560 -20.95 0.15 7.89
C GLY A 560 -19.56 0.48 7.32
N GLY A 561 -18.97 -0.47 6.59
CA GLY A 561 -17.75 -0.26 5.79
C GLY A 561 -18.06 0.17 4.35
N ILE A 562 -18.64 -0.74 3.56
CA ILE A 562 -18.85 -0.58 2.11
C ILE A 562 -20.33 -0.73 1.75
N THR A 563 -20.81 0.17 0.88
CA THR A 563 -22.08 0.04 0.17
C THR A 563 -21.82 -0.07 -1.32
N ASN A 564 -22.39 -1.09 -1.96
CA ASN A 564 -22.16 -1.44 -3.35
C ASN A 564 -23.47 -1.57 -4.13
N ASN A 565 -23.64 -0.68 -5.10
CA ASN A 565 -24.74 -0.68 -6.06
C ASN A 565 -24.30 -1.14 -7.46
N GLY A 566 -22.99 -1.09 -7.75
CA GLY A 566 -22.40 -1.46 -9.04
C GLY A 566 -21.64 -2.80 -8.99
N LYS A 567 -20.47 -2.86 -9.63
CA LYS A 567 -19.64 -4.07 -9.64
C LYS A 567 -18.51 -3.97 -8.62
N LEU A 568 -18.39 -5.00 -7.77
CA LEU A 568 -17.31 -5.15 -6.80
C LEU A 568 -16.59 -6.49 -7.02
N ILE A 569 -15.26 -6.45 -7.11
CA ILE A 569 -14.39 -7.63 -7.21
C ILE A 569 -13.34 -7.56 -6.11
N PHE A 570 -13.15 -8.66 -5.38
CA PHE A 570 -11.99 -8.84 -4.52
C PHE A 570 -11.07 -9.91 -5.10
N GLY A 571 -9.78 -9.62 -5.21
CA GLY A 571 -8.77 -10.56 -5.70
C GLY A 571 -8.91 -10.94 -7.18
N GLU A 572 -8.20 -11.98 -7.58
CA GLU A 572 -8.07 -12.46 -8.96
C GLU A 572 -8.38 -13.95 -9.11
N ASP A 573 -8.88 -14.33 -10.28
CA ASP A 573 -9.28 -15.70 -10.63
C ASP A 573 -8.07 -16.53 -11.08
N ASP A 574 -7.14 -16.72 -10.13
CA ASP A 574 -5.90 -17.48 -10.30
C ASP A 574 -5.76 -18.45 -9.12
N ILE A 575 -6.61 -19.48 -9.12
CA ILE A 575 -6.77 -20.43 -8.01
C ILE A 575 -5.88 -21.66 -8.25
N TRP A 576 -5.20 -22.12 -7.20
CA TRP A 576 -4.20 -23.19 -7.23
C TRP A 576 -4.61 -24.40 -6.38
N THR A 577 -3.89 -25.51 -6.53
CA THR A 577 -3.88 -26.64 -5.59
C THR A 577 -2.52 -26.73 -4.91
N LEU A 578 -2.50 -26.80 -3.57
CA LEU A 578 -1.31 -27.12 -2.79
C LEU A 578 -1.27 -28.63 -2.56
N ARG A 579 -0.35 -29.32 -3.23
CA ARG A 579 -0.07 -30.75 -3.03
C ARG A 579 1.05 -30.91 -2.01
N VAL A 580 0.84 -31.80 -1.05
CA VAL A 580 1.83 -32.19 -0.05
C VAL A 580 2.16 -33.65 -0.28
N THR A 581 3.42 -33.96 -0.58
CA THR A 581 3.92 -35.35 -0.67
C THR A 581 4.89 -35.61 0.48
N LYS A 582 4.88 -36.84 1.01
CA LYS A 582 5.72 -37.23 2.15
C LYS A 582 6.54 -38.48 1.84
N ALA A 583 7.84 -38.35 2.03
CA ALA A 583 8.81 -39.43 2.00
C ALA A 583 9.35 -39.75 3.41
N TRP A 584 10.08 -40.86 3.49
CA TRP A 584 10.72 -41.37 4.70
C TRP A 584 12.14 -41.83 4.33
N GLU A 585 13.12 -41.57 5.19
CA GLU A 585 14.53 -41.89 4.96
C GLU A 585 15.22 -42.37 6.23
N GLY A 586 16.16 -43.30 6.08
CA GLY A 586 16.96 -43.83 7.18
C GLY A 586 16.20 -44.75 8.14
N ASP A 587 15.05 -45.27 7.70
CA ASP A 587 14.06 -45.92 8.54
C ASP A 587 13.67 -47.34 8.10
N ASP A 588 12.98 -48.06 8.99
CA ASP A 588 12.34 -49.33 8.69
C ASP A 588 10.89 -49.08 8.23
N SER A 589 10.56 -49.52 7.02
CA SER A 589 9.21 -49.32 6.47
C SER A 589 8.12 -50.08 7.24
N ALA A 590 8.49 -51.13 7.99
CA ALA A 590 7.58 -51.85 8.87
C ALA A 590 7.32 -51.13 10.22
N THR A 591 8.09 -50.08 10.56
CA THR A 591 7.90 -49.28 11.79
C THR A 591 7.22 -47.93 11.56
N ARG A 592 6.83 -47.62 10.31
CA ARG A 592 6.11 -46.38 9.98
C ARG A 592 4.72 -46.37 10.62
N PRO A 593 4.21 -45.22 11.07
CA PRO A 593 2.83 -45.11 11.53
C PRO A 593 1.85 -45.32 10.35
N GLU A 594 0.60 -45.70 10.64
CA GLU A 594 -0.44 -45.84 9.62
C GLU A 594 -0.81 -44.50 8.97
N SER A 595 -0.69 -43.42 9.76
CA SER A 595 -0.97 -42.04 9.37
C SER A 595 -0.07 -41.04 10.10
N ILE A 596 0.15 -39.87 9.53
CA ILE A 596 0.66 -38.68 10.23
C ILE A 596 -0.31 -37.51 10.08
N THR A 597 -0.35 -36.64 11.09
CA THR A 597 -1.11 -35.39 11.06
C THR A 597 -0.14 -34.21 10.96
N LEU A 598 -0.39 -33.32 10.01
CA LEU A 598 0.39 -32.11 9.78
C LEU A 598 -0.49 -30.87 9.95
N ASP A 599 0.00 -29.88 10.68
CA ASP A 599 -0.43 -28.50 10.49
C ASP A 599 0.14 -27.97 9.17
N VAL A 600 -0.70 -27.25 8.42
CA VAL A 600 -0.30 -26.47 7.25
C VAL A 600 -0.27 -25.01 7.66
N LEU A 601 0.89 -24.35 7.51
CA LEU A 601 1.10 -22.98 7.94
C LEU A 601 1.55 -22.08 6.78
N VAL A 602 1.29 -20.77 6.91
CA VAL A 602 1.87 -19.72 6.06
C VAL A 602 2.45 -18.66 6.97
N GLY A 603 3.76 -18.41 6.87
CA GLY A 603 4.48 -17.45 7.73
C GLY A 603 4.27 -17.70 9.22
N GLY A 604 4.36 -18.96 9.66
CA GLY A 604 4.15 -19.39 11.05
C GLY A 604 2.69 -19.45 11.53
N HIS A 605 1.69 -19.05 10.73
CA HIS A 605 0.26 -19.11 11.11
C HIS A 605 -0.42 -20.38 10.56
N LYS A 606 -1.09 -21.17 11.41
CA LYS A 606 -1.85 -22.37 10.97
C LYS A 606 -3.05 -21.96 10.13
N LEU A 607 -3.15 -22.52 8.92
CA LEU A 607 -4.33 -22.44 8.05
C LEU A 607 -5.31 -23.56 8.39
N GLN A 608 -4.82 -24.79 8.39
CA GLN A 608 -5.61 -25.99 8.56
C GLN A 608 -4.73 -27.16 8.99
N GLU A 609 -5.37 -28.30 9.19
CA GLU A 609 -4.75 -29.59 9.43
C GLU A 609 -4.94 -30.49 8.22
N ILE A 610 -4.03 -31.44 7.99
CA ILE A 610 -4.16 -32.53 7.02
C ILE A 610 -3.65 -33.84 7.61
N THR A 611 -4.22 -34.96 7.15
CA THR A 611 -3.74 -36.31 7.47
C THR A 611 -3.16 -36.93 6.21
N LEU A 612 -1.98 -37.54 6.32
CA LEU A 612 -1.34 -38.33 5.27
C LEU A 612 -1.30 -39.80 5.69
N THR A 613 -1.63 -40.71 4.78
CA THR A 613 -1.66 -42.16 5.04
C THR A 613 -0.91 -42.94 3.96
N ALA A 614 -0.51 -44.17 4.29
CA ALA A 614 0.06 -45.09 3.30
C ALA A 614 -0.93 -45.41 2.15
N ALA A 615 -2.24 -45.47 2.43
CA ALA A 615 -3.28 -45.72 1.44
C ALA A 615 -3.40 -44.60 0.39
N GLN A 616 -3.13 -43.34 0.80
CA GLN A 616 -3.09 -42.17 -0.09
C GLN A 616 -1.70 -41.96 -0.72
N GLN A 617 -0.83 -42.98 -0.71
CA GLN A 617 0.57 -42.89 -1.16
C GLN A 617 1.31 -41.71 -0.51
N TRP A 618 1.04 -41.45 0.78
CA TRP A 618 1.62 -40.36 1.56
C TRP A 618 1.45 -38.97 0.90
N THR A 619 0.35 -38.77 0.18
CA THR A 619 0.05 -37.53 -0.56
C THR A 619 -1.32 -36.97 -0.16
N ALA A 620 -1.44 -35.65 -0.04
CA ALA A 620 -2.70 -34.94 0.08
C ALA A 620 -2.74 -33.70 -0.82
N ASP A 621 -3.89 -33.47 -1.44
CA ASP A 621 -4.17 -32.26 -2.21
C ASP A 621 -5.07 -31.33 -1.40
N ILE A 622 -4.66 -30.07 -1.32
CA ILE A 622 -5.39 -28.96 -0.69
C ILE A 622 -5.91 -28.09 -1.85
N PRO A 623 -7.14 -28.32 -2.34
CA PRO A 623 -7.70 -27.53 -3.43
C PRO A 623 -8.03 -26.11 -2.98
N ASN A 624 -8.25 -25.27 -3.99
CA ASN A 624 -8.64 -23.87 -3.87
C ASN A 624 -7.63 -22.98 -3.14
N PHE A 625 -6.36 -23.39 -3.08
CA PHE A 625 -5.28 -22.62 -2.46
C PHE A 625 -5.02 -21.30 -3.25
N PRO A 626 -4.70 -20.17 -2.60
CA PRO A 626 -4.28 -18.96 -3.31
C PRO A 626 -2.97 -19.18 -4.07
N ASN A 627 -2.70 -18.42 -5.14
CA ASN A 627 -1.40 -18.46 -5.80
C ASN A 627 -0.27 -18.21 -4.77
N PRO A 628 0.65 -19.16 -4.53
CA PRO A 628 1.68 -19.04 -3.51
C PRO A 628 2.62 -17.84 -3.67
N THR A 629 2.81 -17.35 -4.90
CA THR A 629 3.62 -16.14 -5.17
C THR A 629 2.98 -14.84 -4.65
N THR A 630 1.67 -14.86 -4.38
CA THR A 630 0.92 -13.70 -3.89
C THR A 630 0.83 -13.61 -2.36
N LEU A 631 1.32 -14.62 -1.64
CA LEU A 631 1.41 -14.67 -0.19
C LEU A 631 2.55 -13.75 0.29
N ILE A 632 2.35 -12.43 0.24
CA ILE A 632 3.37 -11.42 0.52
C ILE A 632 2.98 -10.62 1.76
N ASP A 633 3.87 -10.56 2.74
CA ASP A 633 3.80 -9.65 3.89
C ASP A 633 3.74 -8.20 3.41
N ALA A 634 2.62 -7.51 3.70
CA ALA A 634 2.37 -6.16 3.23
C ALA A 634 3.27 -5.09 3.90
N ALA A 635 3.90 -5.41 5.04
CA ALA A 635 4.80 -4.51 5.76
C ALA A 635 6.28 -4.71 5.35
N THR A 636 6.71 -5.94 5.04
CA THR A 636 8.12 -6.22 4.65
C THR A 636 8.34 -6.46 3.16
N GLY A 637 7.28 -6.66 2.38
CA GLY A 637 7.35 -6.98 0.95
C GLY A 637 7.92 -8.36 0.63
N LYS A 638 8.07 -9.24 1.64
CA LYS A 638 8.62 -10.59 1.49
C LYS A 638 7.51 -11.61 1.28
N GLN A 639 7.76 -12.60 0.44
CA GLN A 639 6.91 -13.78 0.36
C GLN A 639 6.98 -14.56 1.68
N LEU A 640 5.81 -14.90 2.22
CA LEU A 640 5.67 -15.78 3.38
C LEU A 640 5.95 -17.23 2.97
N PRO A 641 6.74 -17.99 3.74
CA PRO A 641 6.96 -19.41 3.46
C PRO A 641 5.68 -20.21 3.71
N ILE A 642 5.50 -21.31 2.97
CA ILE A 642 4.53 -22.35 3.28
C ILE A 642 5.27 -23.42 4.10
N GLU A 643 4.79 -23.67 5.31
CA GLU A 643 5.49 -24.43 6.35
C GLU A 643 4.60 -25.54 6.89
N PHE A 644 5.21 -26.56 7.50
CA PHE A 644 4.51 -27.75 8.00
C PHE A 644 5.04 -28.14 9.38
N ARG A 645 4.13 -28.51 10.28
CA ARG A 645 4.47 -29.02 11.63
C ARG A 645 3.77 -30.36 11.86
N GLU A 646 4.56 -31.40 12.09
CA GLU A 646 4.04 -32.74 12.39
C GLU A 646 3.64 -32.87 13.85
N HIS A 647 2.47 -33.47 14.10
CA HIS A 647 1.95 -33.68 15.45
C HIS A 647 2.69 -34.85 16.12
N GLY A 648 3.04 -34.70 17.40
CA GLY A 648 3.78 -35.72 18.14
C GLY A 648 5.28 -35.80 17.81
N ALA A 649 5.80 -34.85 17.01
CA ALA A 649 7.21 -34.84 16.58
C ALA A 649 8.20 -34.79 17.75
N GLU A 650 7.83 -34.15 18.86
CA GLU A 650 8.61 -34.10 20.10
C GLU A 650 8.75 -35.45 20.83
N ASN A 651 7.92 -36.43 20.46
CA ASN A 651 7.99 -37.83 20.94
C ASN A 651 8.42 -38.80 19.82
N SER A 652 8.89 -38.29 18.68
CA SER A 652 9.19 -39.06 17.47
C SER A 652 10.69 -39.23 17.25
N PRO A 653 11.18 -40.38 16.75
CA PRO A 653 12.58 -40.54 16.33
C PRO A 653 12.89 -39.89 14.96
N TYR A 654 11.93 -39.17 14.38
CA TYR A 654 12.02 -38.58 13.05
C TYR A 654 12.10 -37.05 13.09
N THR A 655 13.03 -36.48 12.33
CA THR A 655 13.05 -35.04 12.02
C THR A 655 12.33 -34.79 10.70
N LEU A 656 11.30 -33.95 10.72
CA LEU A 656 10.62 -33.43 9.52
C LEU A 656 11.48 -32.37 8.84
N ARG A 657 11.63 -32.44 7.51
CA ARG A 657 12.12 -31.33 6.68
C ARG A 657 11.40 -31.23 5.34
N THR A 658 11.35 -30.04 4.77
CA THR A 658 11.02 -29.82 3.35
C THR A 658 12.24 -30.18 2.50
N THR A 659 12.08 -31.01 1.47
CA THR A 659 13.17 -31.47 0.58
C THR A 659 13.07 -30.95 -0.84
N ALA A 660 11.88 -30.64 -1.34
CA ALA A 660 11.69 -29.95 -2.61
C ALA A 660 10.41 -29.13 -2.62
N THR A 661 10.36 -28.12 -3.49
CA THR A 661 9.16 -27.33 -3.76
C THR A 661 9.12 -26.96 -5.23
N THR A 662 8.00 -27.24 -5.90
CA THR A 662 7.83 -27.01 -7.34
C THR A 662 6.49 -26.35 -7.63
N ALA A 663 6.44 -25.58 -8.72
CA ALA A 663 5.23 -24.92 -9.21
C ALA A 663 5.03 -25.23 -10.69
N ASP A 664 3.84 -25.69 -11.05
CA ASP A 664 3.36 -25.83 -12.42
C ASP A 664 2.20 -24.84 -12.62
N ASP A 665 2.49 -23.74 -13.31
CA ASP A 665 1.51 -22.69 -13.61
C ASP A 665 0.45 -23.14 -14.63
N GLY A 666 0.77 -24.10 -15.50
CA GLY A 666 -0.18 -24.65 -16.48
C GLY A 666 -1.20 -25.58 -15.83
N ALA A 667 -0.78 -26.34 -14.82
CA ALA A 667 -1.66 -27.17 -14.00
C ALA A 667 -2.23 -26.44 -12.75
N LYS A 668 -1.79 -25.20 -12.48
CA LYS A 668 -2.03 -24.44 -11.24
C LYS A 668 -1.77 -25.27 -9.98
N LEU A 669 -0.65 -26.01 -10.00
CA LEU A 669 -0.27 -26.98 -8.98
C LEU A 669 1.04 -26.56 -8.31
N TYR A 670 1.01 -26.40 -6.99
CA TYR A 670 2.20 -26.17 -6.17
C TYR A 670 2.45 -27.39 -5.31
N THR A 671 3.58 -28.07 -5.49
CA THR A 671 3.92 -29.29 -4.74
C THR A 671 5.02 -29.00 -3.73
N VAL A 672 4.77 -29.31 -2.46
CA VAL A 672 5.80 -29.36 -1.41
C VAL A 672 6.10 -30.82 -1.09
N ALA A 673 7.35 -31.22 -1.25
CA ALA A 673 7.84 -32.52 -0.83
C ALA A 673 8.45 -32.43 0.57
N LEU A 674 7.95 -33.25 1.47
CA LEU A 674 8.40 -33.39 2.85
C LEU A 674 9.13 -34.72 3.02
N THR A 675 10.05 -34.79 3.97
CA THR A 675 10.74 -36.04 4.33
C THR A 675 10.89 -36.11 5.84
N ASN A 676 10.50 -37.25 6.43
CA ASN A 676 10.96 -37.62 7.77
C ASN A 676 12.25 -38.41 7.65
N THR A 677 13.27 -38.03 8.42
CA THR A 677 14.51 -38.79 8.49
C THR A 677 14.77 -39.26 9.91
N MET A 678 15.08 -40.54 10.04
CA MET A 678 15.61 -41.14 11.27
C MET A 678 17.14 -41.23 11.14
N SER A 679 17.86 -40.43 11.93
CA SER A 679 19.32 -40.36 11.90
C SER A 679 19.96 -40.68 13.25
N THR A 680 21.25 -41.03 13.20
CA THR A 680 22.17 -41.21 14.33
C THR A 680 23.47 -40.48 14.03
N GLU A 681 24.36 -40.41 15.02
CA GLU A 681 25.74 -40.00 14.83
C GLU A 681 26.70 -41.11 15.28
N VAL A 682 27.98 -41.01 14.87
CA VAL A 682 29.09 -41.86 15.34
C VAL A 682 30.28 -40.97 15.67
N SER A 683 30.58 -40.84 16.96
CA SER A 683 31.74 -40.09 17.45
C SER A 683 33.03 -40.91 17.38
N VAL A 684 34.16 -40.25 17.09
CA VAL A 684 35.49 -40.86 16.98
C VAL A 684 36.52 -40.02 17.74
N ALA A 685 37.31 -40.69 18.58
CA ALA A 685 38.48 -40.12 19.25
C ALA A 685 39.76 -40.87 18.86
N LYS A 686 40.86 -40.14 18.71
CA LYS A 686 42.17 -40.67 18.36
C LYS A 686 43.12 -40.56 19.55
N LYS A 687 43.62 -41.72 20.00
CA LYS A 687 44.67 -41.86 21.01
C LYS A 687 45.99 -42.26 20.34
N TRP A 688 47.09 -41.75 20.90
CA TRP A 688 48.44 -42.15 20.55
C TRP A 688 49.08 -42.88 21.74
N ASN A 689 49.89 -43.90 21.45
CA ASN A 689 50.58 -44.76 22.39
C ASN A 689 52.04 -44.92 21.92
N ASP A 690 52.74 -43.79 21.92
CA ASP A 690 54.03 -43.58 21.25
C ASP A 690 55.00 -42.74 22.10
N ASP A 691 54.78 -42.67 23.42
CA ASP A 691 55.67 -41.99 24.39
C ASP A 691 57.11 -42.58 24.41
N ALA A 692 57.27 -43.79 23.87
CA ALA A 692 58.56 -44.49 23.69
C ALA A 692 59.09 -44.45 22.25
N ALA A 693 58.46 -43.68 21.34
CA ALA A 693 58.88 -43.55 19.95
C ALA A 693 59.86 -42.38 19.74
N PRO A 694 60.73 -42.43 18.71
CA PRO A 694 61.48 -41.26 18.27
C PRO A 694 60.58 -40.05 17.94
N ALA A 695 60.99 -38.87 18.40
CA ALA A 695 60.24 -37.63 18.18
C ALA A 695 60.13 -37.31 16.67
N GLY A 696 58.94 -36.85 16.25
CA GLY A 696 58.65 -36.48 14.86
C GLY A 696 58.04 -37.58 13.97
N LEU A 697 57.79 -38.78 14.50
CA LEU A 697 57.13 -39.86 13.75
C LEU A 697 55.60 -39.77 13.67
N ARG A 698 54.96 -39.03 14.59
CA ARG A 698 53.50 -38.85 14.60
C ARG A 698 53.07 -37.87 13.49
N PRO A 699 52.15 -38.24 12.59
CA PRO A 699 51.68 -37.33 11.54
C PRO A 699 50.80 -36.21 12.11
N ASP A 700 50.73 -35.07 11.41
CA ASP A 700 49.91 -33.91 11.81
C ASP A 700 48.40 -34.21 11.82
N LYS A 701 47.97 -35.16 10.98
CA LYS A 701 46.59 -35.64 10.86
C LYS A 701 46.51 -37.11 10.46
N VAL A 702 45.35 -37.73 10.72
CA VAL A 702 44.96 -39.05 10.22
C VAL A 702 43.58 -38.97 9.57
N THR A 703 43.33 -39.81 8.56
CA THR A 703 42.02 -39.91 7.90
C THR A 703 41.30 -41.16 8.41
N VAL A 704 40.08 -40.98 8.89
CA VAL A 704 39.20 -42.06 9.36
C VAL A 704 38.03 -42.17 8.39
N GLU A 705 37.80 -43.34 7.83
CA GLU A 705 36.69 -43.66 6.94
C GLU A 705 35.55 -44.32 7.72
N LEU A 706 34.30 -43.95 7.40
CA LEU A 706 33.11 -44.62 7.90
C LEU A 706 32.79 -45.85 7.05
N LEU A 707 32.47 -46.96 7.71
CA LEU A 707 32.01 -48.21 7.11
C LEU A 707 30.57 -48.52 7.55
N ASP A 708 29.82 -49.24 6.72
CA ASP A 708 28.57 -49.93 7.09
C ASP A 708 28.72 -51.41 6.71
N ALA A 709 28.44 -52.31 7.64
CA ALA A 709 28.68 -53.75 7.50
C ALA A 709 30.12 -54.11 7.04
N GLY A 710 31.10 -53.25 7.35
CA GLY A 710 32.51 -53.40 6.95
C GLY A 710 32.87 -52.85 5.55
N GLN A 711 31.91 -52.30 4.79
CA GLN A 711 32.16 -51.67 3.49
C GLN A 711 32.19 -50.14 3.60
N PRO A 712 33.11 -49.41 2.93
CA PRO A 712 33.18 -47.96 3.00
C PRO A 712 31.92 -47.27 2.46
N VAL A 713 31.35 -46.33 3.21
CA VAL A 713 30.17 -45.54 2.78
C VAL A 713 30.52 -44.18 2.15
N GLY A 714 31.79 -43.97 1.80
CA GLY A 714 32.27 -42.76 1.12
C GLY A 714 32.42 -41.51 1.99
N GLN A 715 32.14 -41.59 3.30
CA GLN A 715 32.37 -40.51 4.25
C GLN A 715 33.70 -40.72 5.01
N SER A 716 34.40 -39.63 5.30
CA SER A 716 35.60 -39.65 6.15
C SER A 716 35.74 -38.38 7.00
N LEU A 717 36.51 -38.49 8.09
CA LEU A 717 36.92 -37.40 8.96
C LEU A 717 38.45 -37.28 8.93
N GLU A 718 38.96 -36.04 8.98
CA GLU A 718 40.38 -35.80 9.27
C GLU A 718 40.54 -35.41 10.74
N LEU A 719 41.22 -36.25 11.52
CA LEU A 719 41.51 -35.99 12.93
C LEU A 719 42.93 -35.46 13.07
N SER A 720 43.12 -34.41 13.87
CA SER A 720 44.41 -33.74 14.04
C SER A 720 44.57 -33.17 15.46
N ALA A 721 45.78 -32.71 15.81
CA ALA A 721 45.99 -31.99 17.06
C ALA A 721 45.10 -30.73 17.18
N ALA A 722 44.76 -30.09 16.06
CA ALA A 722 43.88 -28.92 16.03
C ALA A 722 42.40 -29.26 16.27
N SER A 723 41.95 -30.48 15.95
CA SER A 723 40.59 -30.97 16.29
C SER A 723 40.52 -31.63 17.67
N GLY A 724 41.55 -31.44 18.52
CA GLY A 724 41.67 -32.14 19.79
C GLY A 724 41.78 -33.66 19.64
N TRP A 725 42.19 -34.14 18.45
CA TRP A 725 42.16 -35.54 18.04
C TRP A 725 40.76 -36.22 18.09
N ALA A 726 39.68 -35.44 17.98
CA ALA A 726 38.30 -35.95 17.95
C ALA A 726 37.49 -35.38 16.77
N GLY A 727 36.36 -36.03 16.49
CA GLY A 727 35.36 -35.63 15.48
C GLY A 727 34.18 -36.59 15.44
N THR A 728 33.07 -36.20 14.78
CA THR A 728 31.82 -36.96 14.77
C THR A 728 31.22 -37.00 13.37
N PHE A 729 30.78 -38.19 12.94
CA PHE A 729 29.94 -38.35 11.75
C PHE A 729 28.48 -38.12 12.13
N THR A 730 27.84 -37.07 11.60
CA THR A 730 26.42 -36.76 11.87
C THR A 730 25.50 -37.24 10.75
N ASP A 731 24.19 -37.11 10.96
CA ASP A 731 23.15 -37.31 9.92
C ASP A 731 23.18 -38.69 9.26
N LEU A 732 23.65 -39.70 9.99
CA LEU A 732 23.78 -41.06 9.50
C LEU A 732 22.41 -41.77 9.53
N PRO A 733 21.88 -42.28 8.40
CA PRO A 733 20.60 -42.99 8.40
C PRO A 733 20.68 -44.26 9.26
N VAL A 734 19.71 -44.46 10.15
CA VAL A 734 19.69 -45.62 11.08
C VAL A 734 19.47 -46.94 10.33
N TYR A 735 18.78 -46.89 9.19
CA TYR A 735 18.57 -48.01 8.27
C TYR A 735 19.09 -47.68 6.87
N ARG A 736 19.72 -48.66 6.22
CA ARG A 736 20.19 -48.63 4.83
C ARG A 736 19.75 -49.90 4.13
N GLU A 737 19.31 -49.78 2.87
CA GLU A 737 18.96 -50.95 2.03
C GLU A 737 17.91 -51.89 2.66
N GLY A 738 17.04 -51.39 3.54
CA GLY A 738 16.02 -52.18 4.25
C GLY A 738 16.54 -52.96 5.47
N ARG A 739 17.79 -52.78 5.88
CA ARG A 739 18.37 -53.32 7.13
C ARG A 739 18.83 -52.19 8.04
N LYS A 740 18.96 -52.47 9.35
CA LYS A 740 19.63 -51.54 10.27
C LYS A 740 21.10 -51.37 9.85
N ALA A 741 21.61 -50.14 9.84
CA ALA A 741 23.01 -49.87 9.54
C ALA A 741 23.90 -50.40 10.67
N VAL A 742 25.04 -51.00 10.30
CA VAL A 742 26.04 -51.54 11.23
C VAL A 742 27.31 -50.73 11.04
N TYR A 743 27.30 -49.52 11.59
CA TYR A 743 28.41 -48.59 11.46
C TYR A 743 29.66 -49.07 12.19
N SER A 744 30.81 -48.90 11.54
CA SER A 744 32.14 -49.04 12.13
C SER A 744 33.12 -48.10 11.42
N VAL A 745 34.35 -47.98 11.92
CA VAL A 745 35.34 -47.06 11.35
C VAL A 745 36.64 -47.77 10.99
N ARG A 746 37.33 -47.26 9.96
CA ARG A 746 38.68 -47.67 9.55
C ARG A 746 39.60 -46.45 9.52
N GLU A 747 40.79 -46.57 10.09
CA GLU A 747 41.84 -45.59 9.82
C GLU A 747 42.57 -45.94 8.52
N VAL A 748 42.83 -44.93 7.69
CA VAL A 748 43.74 -45.04 6.54
C VAL A 748 45.17 -45.25 7.08
N GLN A 749 45.81 -46.33 6.64
CA GLN A 749 47.07 -46.85 7.22
C GLN A 749 48.12 -45.77 7.49
N VAL A 750 48.51 -45.63 8.77
CA VAL A 750 49.61 -44.75 9.21
C VAL A 750 50.93 -45.53 9.23
N PRO A 751 51.94 -45.17 8.42
CA PRO A 751 53.24 -45.86 8.40
C PRO A 751 53.94 -45.83 9.77
N GLY A 752 54.53 -46.96 10.18
CA GLY A 752 55.26 -47.10 11.45
C GLY A 752 54.40 -47.34 12.69
N TYR A 753 53.07 -47.39 12.56
CA TYR A 753 52.14 -47.60 13.66
C TYR A 753 51.24 -48.83 13.45
N THR A 754 50.93 -49.52 14.54
CA THR A 754 49.87 -50.53 14.59
C THR A 754 48.61 -49.89 15.20
N THR A 755 47.51 -49.95 14.45
CA THR A 755 46.21 -49.40 14.86
C THR A 755 45.37 -50.44 15.59
N VAL A 756 44.80 -50.07 16.73
CA VAL A 756 43.76 -50.82 17.44
C VAL A 756 42.52 -49.95 17.57
N ILE A 757 41.35 -50.44 17.17
CA ILE A 757 40.07 -49.72 17.27
C ILE A 757 39.24 -50.38 18.37
N SER A 758 38.65 -49.58 19.25
CA SER A 758 37.86 -50.02 20.40
C SER A 758 36.62 -49.13 20.57
N GLY A 759 35.64 -49.56 21.36
CA GLY A 759 34.30 -48.94 21.42
C GLY A 759 33.38 -49.45 20.31
N ASP A 760 32.22 -48.81 20.18
CA ASP A 760 31.19 -49.14 19.19
C ASP A 760 30.48 -47.88 18.66
N ALA A 761 29.57 -48.04 17.71
CA ALA A 761 28.84 -46.92 17.11
C ALA A 761 27.95 -46.13 18.07
N ALA A 762 27.56 -46.69 19.23
CA ALA A 762 26.67 -46.04 20.20
C ALA A 762 27.43 -45.36 21.35
N SER A 763 28.60 -45.89 21.71
CA SER A 763 29.53 -45.31 22.71
C SER A 763 30.59 -44.40 22.10
N GLY A 764 30.78 -44.47 20.78
CA GLY A 764 31.88 -43.83 20.06
C GLY A 764 33.12 -44.72 19.96
N TYR A 765 33.89 -44.53 18.89
CA TYR A 765 35.11 -45.29 18.63
C TYR A 765 36.36 -44.59 19.15
N VAL A 766 37.23 -45.33 19.84
CA VAL A 766 38.58 -44.89 20.19
C VAL A 766 39.61 -45.66 19.35
N ILE A 767 40.26 -44.94 18.44
CA ILE A 767 41.35 -45.44 17.61
C ILE A 767 42.66 -45.19 18.36
N THR A 768 43.40 -46.23 18.70
CA THR A 768 44.71 -46.13 19.37
C THR A 768 45.83 -46.58 18.43
N ASN A 769 46.77 -45.70 18.11
CA ASN A 769 47.98 -46.07 17.36
C ASN A 769 49.16 -46.27 18.31
N THR A 770 49.74 -47.46 18.25
CA THR A 770 50.99 -47.81 18.96
C THR A 770 52.14 -47.83 17.98
N HIS A 771 53.20 -47.05 18.23
CA HIS A 771 54.40 -47.07 17.37
C HIS A 771 55.05 -48.45 17.44
N THR A 772 55.34 -49.05 16.28
CA THR A 772 55.85 -50.41 16.18
C THR A 772 57.24 -50.38 15.54
N PRO A 773 58.35 -50.55 16.31
CA PRO A 773 59.68 -50.53 15.75
C PRO A 773 59.89 -51.72 14.80
N PRO A 774 60.63 -51.56 13.69
CA PRO A 774 60.95 -52.67 12.80
C PRO A 774 61.82 -53.73 13.52
N PRO A 775 61.72 -55.02 13.13
CA PRO A 775 62.53 -56.08 13.72
C PRO A 775 64.03 -55.85 13.45
N PRO A 776 64.92 -56.21 14.39
CA PRO A 776 66.35 -55.93 14.26
C PRO A 776 67.00 -56.78 13.16
N THR A 777 67.74 -56.12 12.27
CA THR A 777 68.56 -56.76 11.23
C THR A 777 69.77 -57.45 11.86
N THR A 778 70.01 -58.72 11.53
CA THR A 778 71.18 -59.49 11.98
C THR A 778 72.10 -59.84 10.82
N GLU A 779 73.38 -59.44 10.89
CA GLU A 779 74.41 -59.76 9.90
C GLU A 779 74.91 -61.22 10.00
N PRO A 780 75.31 -61.86 8.89
CA PRO A 780 75.86 -63.22 8.89
C PRO A 780 77.40 -63.26 9.05
N PRO A 781 77.97 -64.28 9.74
CA PRO A 781 79.42 -64.45 9.90
C PRO A 781 80.13 -65.12 8.70
N THR A 782 81.47 -65.05 8.69
CA THR A 782 82.34 -65.34 7.54
C THR A 782 82.83 -66.80 7.39
N PRO A 783 83.12 -67.28 6.15
CA PRO A 783 83.65 -68.62 5.87
C PRO A 783 85.11 -68.67 5.32
N PRO A 784 85.82 -69.79 5.56
CA PRO A 784 86.76 -70.40 4.61
C PRO A 784 86.53 -71.94 4.47
N SER A 785 86.92 -72.68 3.42
CA SER A 785 87.57 -72.34 2.13
C SER A 785 87.36 -73.45 1.06
N THR A 786 86.88 -73.07 -0.15
CA THR A 786 87.23 -73.55 -1.53
C THR A 786 87.63 -75.01 -1.85
N PRO A 787 87.42 -75.50 -3.11
CA PRO A 787 86.30 -75.32 -4.07
C PRO A 787 85.92 -76.71 -4.72
N PRO A 788 85.13 -76.86 -5.84
CA PRO A 788 85.41 -76.34 -7.19
C PRO A 788 84.23 -75.71 -7.97
N THR A 789 84.62 -74.66 -8.71
CA THR A 789 84.07 -73.99 -9.92
C THR A 789 83.15 -74.75 -10.91
N THR A 790 82.19 -73.99 -11.51
CA THR A 790 82.13 -73.66 -12.97
C THR A 790 81.32 -72.36 -13.22
N GLU A 791 81.36 -71.79 -14.44
CA GLU A 791 80.99 -70.38 -14.76
C GLU A 791 79.75 -70.16 -15.69
N PRO A 792 79.24 -68.91 -15.86
CA PRO A 792 77.92 -68.57 -16.43
C PRO A 792 77.93 -68.07 -17.90
N PRO A 793 76.80 -67.50 -18.41
CA PRO A 793 76.80 -66.06 -18.78
C PRO A 793 75.49 -65.26 -18.44
N THR A 794 75.39 -64.00 -18.94
CA THR A 794 74.57 -62.84 -18.44
C THR A 794 73.85 -62.06 -19.58
N PRO A 795 73.30 -60.80 -19.46
CA PRO A 795 72.64 -60.04 -18.36
C PRO A 795 71.11 -59.76 -18.65
N PRO A 796 70.50 -58.64 -19.18
CA PRO A 796 70.81 -57.18 -19.37
C PRO A 796 69.68 -56.10 -19.11
N THR A 797 70.00 -55.03 -18.35
CA THR A 797 69.69 -53.56 -18.57
C THR A 797 68.32 -52.83 -18.35
N THR A 798 68.46 -51.52 -18.07
CA THR A 798 67.54 -50.36 -17.81
C THR A 798 67.26 -49.52 -19.11
N PRO A 799 66.87 -48.19 -19.19
CA PRO A 799 66.48 -47.06 -18.27
C PRO A 799 65.09 -46.44 -18.66
N PRO A 800 64.73 -45.11 -18.70
CA PRO A 800 65.25 -43.81 -18.16
C PRO A 800 64.19 -42.86 -17.49
N THR A 801 64.55 -41.63 -17.05
CA THR A 801 63.58 -40.59 -16.56
C THR A 801 64.13 -39.12 -16.53
N PRO A 802 63.37 -38.11 -17.02
CA PRO A 802 63.42 -36.67 -16.62
C PRO A 802 61.99 -36.08 -16.36
N SER A 803 61.65 -34.79 -16.14
CA SER A 803 62.27 -33.44 -16.34
C SER A 803 61.73 -32.36 -15.35
N VAL A 804 62.38 -31.19 -15.24
CA VAL A 804 62.01 -29.90 -14.57
C VAL A 804 62.83 -28.74 -15.21
N PRO A 805 62.74 -27.40 -14.94
CA PRO A 805 62.25 -26.59 -13.78
C PRO A 805 61.33 -25.39 -14.26
N PRO A 806 61.32 -24.09 -13.79
CA PRO A 806 61.89 -23.35 -12.64
C PRO A 806 60.95 -22.35 -11.85
N THR A 807 61.55 -21.46 -11.02
CA THR A 807 61.04 -20.69 -9.84
C THR A 807 60.83 -19.15 -10.07
N THR A 808 60.34 -18.29 -9.13
CA THR A 808 61.03 -17.64 -7.95
C THR A 808 60.10 -16.92 -6.89
N GLU A 809 60.71 -16.28 -5.86
CA GLU A 809 60.26 -15.74 -4.52
C GLU A 809 59.60 -14.30 -4.47
N PRO A 810 59.27 -13.58 -3.33
CA PRO A 810 59.81 -13.56 -1.93
C PRO A 810 58.74 -13.41 -0.76
N PRO A 811 58.87 -12.67 0.41
CA PRO A 811 58.55 -13.21 1.77
C PRO A 811 57.49 -12.45 2.64
N ALA A 812 57.44 -12.72 3.97
CA ALA A 812 56.25 -12.57 4.86
C ALA A 812 56.27 -11.46 5.97
N PRO A 813 55.12 -11.20 6.66
CA PRO A 813 55.00 -10.44 7.92
C PRO A 813 54.46 -11.26 9.15
N PRO A 814 54.56 -10.77 10.41
CA PRO A 814 54.26 -11.58 11.62
C PRO A 814 53.14 -11.04 12.59
N THR A 815 52.95 -11.78 13.70
CA THR A 815 52.38 -11.39 15.04
C THR A 815 50.88 -11.15 15.28
N THR A 816 50.27 -12.10 16.01
CA THR A 816 49.35 -12.00 17.19
C THR A 816 48.28 -10.89 17.33
N PRO A 817 47.00 -11.25 17.57
CA PRO A 817 45.98 -10.39 18.18
C PRO A 817 45.78 -10.62 19.71
N PRO A 818 45.48 -9.59 20.52
CA PRO A 818 45.07 -9.70 21.93
C PRO A 818 43.54 -9.62 22.14
N ALA A 819 43.09 -9.86 23.38
CA ALA A 819 41.72 -9.67 23.88
C ALA A 819 41.75 -9.30 25.38
N PRO A 820 40.63 -8.95 26.07
CA PRO A 820 39.30 -8.51 25.63
C PRO A 820 39.04 -7.03 26.07
N PRO A 821 37.79 -6.54 26.23
CA PRO A 821 37.17 -6.63 27.58
C PRO A 821 35.63 -6.87 27.58
N THR A 822 35.07 -6.97 28.79
CA THR A 822 33.67 -7.36 29.11
C THR A 822 32.66 -6.20 29.12
N THR A 823 31.37 -6.52 28.97
CA THR A 823 30.23 -5.58 29.04
C THR A 823 29.76 -5.26 30.47
N PRO A 824 29.31 -4.01 30.76
CA PRO A 824 28.53 -3.67 31.96
C PRO A 824 27.01 -3.94 31.80
N PRO A 825 26.21 -3.93 32.89
CA PRO A 825 24.80 -4.34 32.88
C PRO A 825 23.80 -3.23 32.46
N VAL A 826 22.59 -3.66 32.10
CA VAL A 826 21.46 -2.82 31.63
C VAL A 826 20.58 -2.38 32.81
N PRO A 827 20.12 -1.10 32.86
CA PRO A 827 19.16 -0.63 33.85
C PRO A 827 17.69 -0.97 33.47
N PRO A 828 16.79 -1.25 34.43
CA PRO A 828 15.39 -1.56 34.15
C PRO A 828 14.54 -0.29 33.92
N THR A 829 13.55 -0.38 33.02
CA THR A 829 12.55 0.68 32.81
C THR A 829 11.13 0.11 32.90
N THR A 830 10.34 0.67 33.82
CA THR A 830 8.91 0.36 34.00
C THR A 830 8.02 1.19 33.07
N PRO A 831 6.83 0.70 32.68
CA PRO A 831 5.91 1.45 31.82
C PRO A 831 5.30 2.68 32.54
N PRO A 832 4.89 3.72 31.79
CA PRO A 832 4.33 4.95 32.36
C PRO A 832 2.90 4.75 32.89
N SER A 833 2.61 5.38 34.04
CA SER A 833 1.28 5.37 34.67
C SER A 833 0.33 6.43 34.08
N VAL A 834 -0.95 6.09 33.97
CA VAL A 834 -2.02 7.00 33.54
C VAL A 834 -2.30 8.07 34.62
N PRO A 835 -2.41 9.37 34.28
CA PRO A 835 -2.77 10.41 35.25
C PRO A 835 -4.26 10.34 35.67
N PRO A 836 -4.61 10.76 36.89
CA PRO A 836 -5.98 10.65 37.41
C PRO A 836 -6.97 11.59 36.73
N THR A 837 -8.22 11.15 36.60
CA THR A 837 -9.32 11.91 36.01
C THR A 837 -9.85 13.00 36.95
N VAL A 838 -9.99 14.23 36.43
CA VAL A 838 -10.72 15.32 37.08
C VAL A 838 -12.21 15.22 36.67
N PRO A 839 -13.17 15.25 37.61
CA PRO A 839 -14.59 15.22 37.25
C PRO A 839 -15.03 16.55 36.62
N PRO A 840 -15.90 16.53 35.59
CA PRO A 840 -16.43 17.76 35.00
C PRO A 840 -17.36 18.51 35.96
N SER A 841 -17.23 19.82 35.99
CA SER A 841 -18.10 20.72 36.76
C SER A 841 -19.49 20.83 36.13
N THR A 842 -20.50 21.09 36.97
CA THR A 842 -21.89 21.34 36.55
C THR A 842 -22.00 22.58 35.66
N PRO A 843 -22.66 22.52 34.48
CA PRO A 843 -22.95 23.71 33.69
C PRO A 843 -24.01 24.60 34.38
N PRO A 844 -24.03 25.92 34.10
CA PRO A 844 -24.98 26.85 34.71
C PRO A 844 -26.40 26.70 34.17
N VAL A 845 -27.39 27.05 34.99
CA VAL A 845 -28.80 27.11 34.60
C VAL A 845 -29.09 28.42 33.84
N THR A 846 -29.77 28.33 32.71
CA THR A 846 -30.30 29.47 31.94
C THR A 846 -31.82 29.33 31.71
N PRO A 847 -32.55 30.45 31.50
CA PRO A 847 -34.01 30.52 31.60
C PRO A 847 -34.77 29.88 30.41
N PRO A 848 -36.08 29.60 30.54
CA PRO A 848 -36.89 28.96 29.50
C PRO A 848 -37.00 29.79 28.21
N ALA A 849 -37.15 29.08 27.09
CA ALA A 849 -37.12 29.66 25.74
C ALA A 849 -38.38 30.45 25.37
N SER A 850 -38.20 31.53 24.59
CA SER A 850 -39.26 32.25 23.91
C SER A 850 -39.65 31.56 22.59
N THR A 851 -40.96 31.54 22.29
CA THR A 851 -41.52 30.91 21.09
C THR A 851 -41.25 31.70 19.80
N PRO A 852 -40.79 31.07 18.70
CA PRO A 852 -40.78 31.68 17.37
C PRO A 852 -42.20 31.86 16.79
N PRO A 853 -42.42 32.84 15.90
CA PRO A 853 -43.72 33.06 15.25
C PRO A 853 -44.01 32.03 14.15
N ALA A 854 -45.31 31.81 13.87
CA ALA A 854 -45.78 30.84 12.89
C ALA A 854 -45.69 31.34 11.43
N ASN A 855 -45.37 30.42 10.50
CA ASN A 855 -45.43 30.67 9.06
C ASN A 855 -46.80 30.25 8.45
N PRO A 856 -47.29 30.96 7.42
CA PRO A 856 -48.61 30.71 6.81
C PRO A 856 -48.69 29.43 5.94
N PRO A 857 -49.91 28.92 5.66
CA PRO A 857 -50.10 27.59 5.09
C PRO A 857 -49.78 27.47 3.59
N ARG A 858 -49.29 26.30 3.19
CA ARG A 858 -48.95 25.95 1.80
C ARG A 858 -50.16 25.34 1.08
N ILE A 859 -50.48 25.87 -0.10
CA ILE A 859 -51.62 25.40 -0.93
C ILE A 859 -51.34 24.00 -1.49
N VAL A 860 -52.33 23.11 -1.39
CA VAL A 860 -52.33 21.76 -1.97
C VAL A 860 -53.04 21.78 -3.34
N ARG A 861 -52.55 20.99 -4.30
CA ARG A 861 -53.29 20.60 -5.52
C ARG A 861 -53.32 19.08 -5.64
N THR A 862 -54.41 18.55 -6.19
CA THR A 862 -54.75 17.11 -6.26
C THR A 862 -55.11 16.68 -7.69
N GLY A 863 -55.09 15.36 -7.94
CA GLY A 863 -55.25 14.71 -9.25
C GLY A 863 -53.94 14.00 -9.66
N SER A 864 -53.86 12.71 -9.98
CA SER A 864 -54.83 11.74 -10.56
C SER A 864 -55.24 12.14 -12.00
N ASP A 865 -55.22 11.29 -13.02
CA ASP A 865 -55.15 9.80 -13.08
C ASP A 865 -54.28 9.25 -14.23
N ALA A 866 -54.18 7.92 -14.33
CA ALA A 866 -53.32 7.19 -15.29
C ALA A 866 -54.00 6.78 -16.61
N ARG A 867 -53.19 6.44 -17.63
CA ARG A 867 -53.54 5.52 -18.74
C ARG A 867 -52.28 4.93 -19.40
N SER A 868 -52.45 3.89 -20.23
CA SER A 868 -51.42 2.86 -20.48
C SER A 868 -51.43 2.28 -21.90
N GLY A 869 -50.31 1.66 -22.32
CA GLY A 869 -50.12 0.99 -23.62
C GLY A 869 -49.47 1.90 -24.68
N VAL A 870 -48.76 1.40 -25.70
CA VAL A 870 -48.51 0.00 -26.17
C VAL A 870 -47.04 -0.15 -26.62
N ALA A 871 -46.49 -1.37 -26.63
CA ALA A 871 -45.10 -1.67 -26.96
C ALA A 871 -44.85 -2.01 -28.45
N LEU A 872 -43.58 -1.98 -28.89
CA LEU A 872 -43.08 -2.68 -30.08
C LEU A 872 -41.55 -2.90 -30.00
N THR A 873 -41.05 -3.98 -30.60
CA THR A 873 -39.68 -4.53 -30.38
C THR A 873 -39.01 -5.04 -31.67
N ALA A 874 -37.77 -4.61 -31.94
CA ALA A 874 -36.70 -5.31 -32.70
C ALA A 874 -35.42 -4.44 -32.60
N THR A 875 -34.21 -4.84 -32.18
CA THR A 875 -33.31 -5.98 -32.46
C THR A 875 -32.37 -5.77 -33.69
N ALA A 876 -31.05 -5.85 -33.44
CA ALA A 876 -29.94 -6.20 -34.36
C ALA A 876 -29.48 -5.21 -35.47
N LEU A 877 -28.21 -5.22 -35.95
CA LEU A 877 -26.89 -5.54 -35.32
C LEU A 877 -25.71 -5.10 -36.26
N VAL A 878 -24.57 -4.68 -35.69
CA VAL A 878 -23.17 -4.82 -36.21
C VAL A 878 -22.70 -4.13 -37.53
N ALA A 879 -21.77 -3.17 -37.32
CA ALA A 879 -20.48 -2.89 -37.98
C ALA A 879 -20.30 -2.60 -39.50
N GLY A 880 -19.32 -1.71 -39.77
CA GLY A 880 -18.69 -1.47 -41.08
C GLY A 880 -17.72 -0.27 -41.07
N LEU A 881 -16.40 -0.50 -41.01
CA LEU A 881 -15.36 0.55 -41.05
C LEU A 881 -14.91 0.83 -42.51
N GLY A 882 -14.64 2.08 -42.88
CA GLY A 882 -14.39 2.43 -44.31
C GLY A 882 -13.83 3.82 -44.65
N ILE A 883 -12.77 4.26 -43.98
CA ILE A 883 -11.62 5.09 -44.47
C ILE A 883 -11.82 6.13 -45.63
N LEU A 884 -11.44 7.39 -45.32
CA LEU A 884 -10.95 8.50 -46.18
C LEU A 884 -11.74 8.98 -47.43
N ALA A 885 -12.13 10.27 -47.40
CA ALA A 885 -11.85 11.25 -48.47
C ALA A 885 -11.93 12.70 -47.92
N TRP A 886 -11.19 13.65 -48.50
CA TRP A 886 -11.05 15.02 -47.97
C TRP A 886 -11.24 16.10 -49.05
N ARG A 887 -12.33 16.88 -49.03
CA ARG A 887 -12.36 18.22 -49.63
C ARG A 887 -13.50 19.15 -49.17
N ARG A 888 -13.10 20.39 -48.93
CA ARG A 888 -13.91 21.61 -48.63
C ARG A 888 -15.08 21.83 -49.61
N ILE A 889 -16.18 22.42 -49.12
CA ILE A 889 -16.57 23.84 -49.38
C ILE A 889 -17.79 24.25 -48.51
N ARG A 890 -18.05 25.56 -48.42
CA ARG A 890 -19.15 26.26 -47.71
C ARG A 890 -20.54 25.85 -48.29
N THR A 891 -21.72 26.15 -47.73
CA THR A 891 -22.16 27.42 -47.12
C THR A 891 -23.50 27.26 -46.36
N THR A 892 -23.70 28.02 -45.27
CA THR A 892 -24.98 28.44 -44.65
C THR A 892 -26.24 27.55 -44.76
N ARG A 893 -26.76 27.12 -43.62
CA ARG A 893 -27.76 27.93 -42.88
C ARG A 893 -27.72 27.63 -41.38
#